data_AF-A0A1G4BGN6-F1
#
_entry.id   AF-A0A1G4BGN6-F1
#
_cell.length_a   1.000
_cell.length_b   1.000
_cell.length_c   1.000
_cell.angle_alpha   90.00
_cell.angle_beta   90.00
_cell.angle_gamma   90.00
#
_symmetry.space_group_name_H-M   'P 1'
#
loop_
_entity.id
_entity.type
_entity.pdbx_description
1 polymer ?
#
loop_
_entity_poly.entity_id
_entity_poly.type
_entity_poly.pdbx_seq_one_letter_code
_entity_poly.pdbx_strand_id
1 'polypeptide(L)'
;MEPQLPSTVQEAEALVLALYEPSPPEAIARIQETLHRMQRSPSGWWIARDLLGHADDKVKFFGALTLIVKLNTESTSLSKDDASELLQNLIGWFVRSLDDGSGAMVVRKLSSALVTFFLCFPTQWEFCLRHLCCSLSEGVALPQDRVDETIDLSNVLQILQPRKLQAALWFSGGLIDEATKVEMNSAKHMGLYEGLTRNVPDAMVLMSHGFAQRGSADPMNHVIQKGTITCLQSWVWFSQRVSAHNDELVSSLRTLVQPTITALDDEELYEVAMELLFEILSNYSGFLTDDHYESLFSLFETQWSHERYQRLVQGDFDFDSVQFGHLMIALGDSKVENLIHSVDARSSRFVAHLRGLLSAQGYPVSEDKIFVPALEFWSTYVETLTDCIYSEEEESKVWVSTATSHVLEAISTVWQRIAYPPASVLVDWDSADRAGFSDARKDVADLLQSTFTVTGPPLISTFANLTLQSLSPHSWSALEAAAFCLGSLADCVTGDARCDDSLRAVFSSPLFDLLQTARESMPGRTRQTCISLIERYSDYFERETQSLPAALNLLFSVLADPLLAGPAAKSIQQLCSSSRSILASEAGAFLSQYQGIATQTQMDCVAVERIMGAIAAVIQAVPDDNTRFEHLDVLLSFIQKDARMSMHLASLPTLSGDASGCGMDIHRCSTLNELSELPTHMALKALRCLIGVGKGLQTPGDVPVDLDIEKDVAATGENSRLGHLQSGIMSMIVQLHRAFPRSDEVSEGICNIFRSGFSESEAGPFVFPPRLVCDYLTEQTPQTPRIGYFVNTACSFLSSLRNLRRGDVDEVRTELLRWVITLLQQLPEPDNDIELAQNGIEFTNRLISREPASLFRPDCLPLTEFFFIYALRILDGREPLPKAAAADFWVRQPPQNDVIFTCADQVQATFITLKPTDATIDHAIAQLGPLLAQSIIRNIGGNASRSELDRLSEPLKKMVSNQAKARSWLEQALSDPSFPSRQLAGDEKAVFLKKIINLRGARGTNQVVRDFWLAARGSNFAYAS
;
A
#
# COMPACT_ATOMS: atom_id res chain seq x y z
N MET A 1 -18.50 19.38 34.86
CA MET A 1 -19.95 19.24 35.11
C MET A 1 -20.53 18.59 33.87
N GLU A 2 -21.09 17.38 33.98
CA GLU A 2 -21.72 16.74 32.82
C GLU A 2 -22.91 17.56 32.35
N PRO A 3 -23.10 17.76 31.03
CA PRO A 3 -24.26 18.45 30.50
C PRO A 3 -25.54 17.66 30.82
N GLN A 4 -26.59 18.37 31.25
CA GLN A 4 -27.89 17.77 31.54
C GLN A 4 -28.54 17.29 30.24
N LEU A 5 -29.17 16.12 30.29
CA LEU A 5 -29.94 15.56 29.17
C LEU A 5 -31.23 16.36 28.96
N PRO A 6 -31.66 16.60 27.72
CA PRO A 6 -32.95 17.23 27.45
C PRO A 6 -34.07 16.36 28.01
N SER A 7 -34.93 16.99 28.80
CA SER A 7 -36.05 16.36 29.51
C SER A 7 -37.39 16.59 28.82
N THR A 8 -37.43 17.52 27.86
CA THR A 8 -38.61 17.87 27.07
C THR A 8 -38.32 17.85 25.58
N VAL A 9 -39.36 17.71 24.75
CA VAL A 9 -39.25 17.73 23.28
C VAL A 9 -38.75 19.09 22.79
N GLN A 10 -39.14 20.18 23.45
CA GLN A 10 -38.73 21.55 23.09
C GLN A 10 -37.23 21.79 23.33
N GLU A 11 -36.67 21.24 24.40
CA GLU A 11 -35.23 21.28 24.66
C GLU A 11 -34.45 20.47 23.60
N ALA A 12 -34.96 19.29 23.23
CA ALA A 12 -34.36 18.47 22.19
C ALA A 12 -34.41 19.17 20.82
N GLU A 13 -35.55 19.76 20.45
CA GLU A 13 -35.72 20.56 19.23
C GLU A 13 -34.74 21.73 19.17
N ALA A 14 -34.63 22.50 20.25
CA ALA A 14 -33.70 23.64 20.32
C ALA A 14 -32.24 23.20 20.14
N LEU A 15 -31.84 22.08 20.74
CA LEU A 15 -30.49 21.53 20.58
C LEU A 15 -30.24 21.01 19.17
N VAL A 16 -31.23 20.38 18.53
CA VAL A 16 -31.13 19.94 17.14
C VAL A 16 -30.95 21.14 16.21
N LEU A 17 -31.76 22.18 16.37
CA LEU A 17 -31.64 23.40 15.56
C LEU A 17 -30.29 24.09 15.78
N ALA A 18 -29.84 24.20 17.04
CA ALA A 18 -28.55 24.78 17.38
C ALA A 18 -27.36 24.01 16.82
N LEU A 19 -27.48 22.69 16.61
CA LEU A 19 -26.44 21.87 15.95
C LEU A 19 -26.22 22.28 14.48
N TYR A 20 -27.27 22.77 13.81
CA TYR A 20 -27.22 23.20 12.41
C TYR A 20 -26.96 24.71 12.23
N GLU A 21 -26.72 25.44 13.32
CA GLU A 21 -26.38 26.87 13.30
C GLU A 21 -24.86 27.09 13.45
N PRO A 22 -24.29 28.16 12.86
CA PRO A 22 -22.86 28.45 12.98
C PRO A 22 -22.45 28.69 14.44
N SER A 23 -21.64 27.79 15.01
CA SER A 23 -21.19 27.83 16.41
C SER A 23 -19.70 27.41 16.54
N PRO A 24 -19.00 27.78 17.63
CA PRO A 24 -17.63 27.32 17.88
C PRO A 24 -17.52 25.78 17.93
N PRO A 25 -16.41 25.17 17.47
CA PRO A 25 -16.24 23.71 17.43
C PRO A 25 -16.50 23.03 18.78
N GLU A 26 -16.07 23.65 19.88
CA GLU A 26 -16.30 23.14 21.23
C GLU A 26 -17.79 23.09 21.62
N ALA A 27 -18.58 24.07 21.16
CA ALA A 27 -20.01 24.13 21.44
C ALA A 27 -20.77 23.06 20.64
N ILE A 28 -20.42 22.90 19.35
CA ILE A 28 -20.97 21.86 18.48
C ILE A 28 -20.66 20.47 19.06
N ALA A 29 -19.42 20.23 19.50
CA ALA A 29 -19.02 18.96 20.11
C ALA A 29 -19.85 18.64 21.37
N ARG A 30 -20.10 19.64 22.25
CA ARG A 30 -20.94 19.47 23.45
C ARG A 30 -22.41 19.22 23.12
N ILE A 31 -22.96 19.92 22.13
CA ILE A 31 -24.35 19.72 21.68
C ILE A 31 -24.49 18.30 21.11
N GLN A 32 -23.57 17.89 20.25
CA GLN A 32 -23.54 16.55 19.66
C GLN A 32 -23.42 15.46 20.73
N GLU A 33 -22.53 15.62 21.72
CA GLU A 33 -22.40 14.70 22.85
C GLU A 33 -23.71 14.58 23.63
N THR A 34 -24.37 15.71 23.89
CA THR A 34 -25.65 15.75 24.62
C THR A 34 -26.76 15.05 23.83
N LEU A 35 -26.88 15.33 22.54
CA LEU A 35 -27.85 14.69 21.65
C LEU A 35 -27.59 13.18 21.51
N HIS A 36 -26.34 12.73 21.40
CA HIS A 36 -26.00 11.30 21.37
C HIS A 36 -26.36 10.58 22.66
N ARG A 37 -26.11 11.19 23.83
CA ARG A 37 -26.51 10.62 25.11
C ARG A 37 -28.03 10.51 25.21
N MET A 38 -28.77 11.51 24.72
CA MET A 38 -30.23 11.47 24.68
C MET A 38 -30.74 10.36 23.75
N GLN A 39 -30.17 10.18 22.55
CA GLN A 39 -30.58 9.11 21.62
C GLN A 39 -30.51 7.71 22.26
N ARG A 40 -29.58 7.50 23.20
CA ARG A 40 -29.41 6.24 23.95
C ARG A 40 -30.20 6.20 25.26
N SER A 41 -30.83 7.30 25.68
CA SER A 41 -31.61 7.36 26.91
C SER A 41 -33.02 6.80 26.70
N PRO A 42 -33.70 6.21 27.71
CA PRO A 42 -35.06 5.67 27.56
C PRO A 42 -36.07 6.67 26.98
N SER A 43 -35.89 7.96 27.25
CA SER A 43 -36.74 9.03 26.72
C SER A 43 -36.62 9.24 25.21
N GLY A 44 -35.56 8.72 24.58
CA GLY A 44 -35.35 8.84 23.13
C GLY A 44 -36.49 8.26 22.29
N TRP A 45 -37.23 7.24 22.77
CA TRP A 45 -38.36 6.65 22.02
C TRP A 45 -39.52 7.64 21.83
N TRP A 46 -39.99 8.26 22.91
CA TRP A 46 -41.12 9.19 22.84
C TRP A 46 -40.69 10.58 22.35
N ILE A 47 -39.46 11.03 22.65
CA ILE A 47 -38.92 12.27 22.07
C ILE A 47 -38.87 12.14 20.54
N ALA A 48 -38.34 11.04 20.00
CA ALA A 48 -38.28 10.83 18.55
C ALA A 48 -39.65 10.82 17.88
N ARG A 49 -40.63 10.14 18.50
CA ARG A 49 -42.03 10.12 18.06
C ARG A 49 -42.61 11.53 17.93
N ASP A 50 -42.37 12.36 18.93
CA ASP A 50 -42.92 13.71 18.98
C ASP A 50 -42.19 14.64 18.00
N LEU A 51 -40.86 14.54 17.86
CA LEU A 51 -40.07 15.30 16.87
C LEU A 51 -40.52 15.02 15.42
N LEU A 52 -40.96 13.80 15.11
CA LEU A 52 -41.50 13.45 13.79
C LEU A 52 -42.84 14.13 13.46
N GLY A 53 -43.54 14.68 14.46
CA GLY A 53 -44.75 15.46 14.30
C GLY A 53 -44.53 16.96 14.02
N HIS A 54 -43.30 17.46 14.11
CA HIS A 54 -42.97 18.87 13.87
C HIS A 54 -42.93 19.19 12.37
N ALA A 55 -43.05 20.46 11.99
CA ALA A 55 -43.03 20.86 10.57
C ALA A 55 -41.61 20.95 9.97
N ASP A 56 -40.58 21.17 10.78
CA ASP A 56 -39.20 21.39 10.32
C ASP A 56 -38.50 20.07 9.91
N ASP A 57 -37.94 20.04 8.70
CA ASP A 57 -37.28 18.87 8.13
C ASP A 57 -36.04 18.40 8.93
N LYS A 58 -35.27 19.31 9.53
CA LYS A 58 -34.09 18.97 10.34
C LYS A 58 -34.51 18.23 11.60
N VAL A 59 -35.62 18.67 12.19
CA VAL A 59 -36.21 18.08 13.40
C VAL A 59 -36.79 16.70 13.08
N LYS A 60 -37.56 16.57 11.99
CA LYS A 60 -38.07 15.27 11.51
C LYS A 60 -36.93 14.29 11.20
N PHE A 61 -35.88 14.74 10.50
CA PHE A 61 -34.71 13.93 10.19
C PHE A 61 -34.02 13.39 11.45
N PHE A 62 -33.83 14.26 12.46
CA PHE A 62 -33.24 13.85 13.73
C PHE A 62 -34.14 12.88 14.51
N GLY A 63 -35.47 13.06 14.44
CA GLY A 63 -36.44 12.10 14.98
C GLY A 63 -36.26 10.70 14.36
N ALA A 64 -36.24 10.61 13.03
CA ALA A 64 -35.99 9.35 12.31
C ALA A 64 -34.62 8.75 12.64
N LEU A 65 -33.56 9.57 12.73
CA LEU A 65 -32.23 9.12 13.16
C LEU A 65 -32.24 8.54 14.57
N THR A 66 -32.97 9.16 15.48
CA THR A 66 -33.09 8.71 16.87
C THR A 66 -33.77 7.34 16.93
N LEU A 67 -34.82 7.10 16.14
CA LEU A 67 -35.45 5.77 16.03
C LEU A 67 -34.48 4.72 15.48
N ILE A 68 -33.66 5.04 14.49
CA ILE A 68 -32.61 4.12 13.99
C ILE A 68 -31.62 3.74 15.10
N VAL A 69 -31.10 4.73 15.84
CA VAL A 69 -30.19 4.48 16.97
C VAL A 69 -30.86 3.57 18.00
N LYS A 70 -32.13 3.85 18.32
CA LYS A 70 -32.92 3.09 19.28
C LYS A 70 -33.18 1.65 18.86
N LEU A 71 -33.54 1.42 17.60
CA LEU A 71 -33.67 0.07 17.05
C LEU A 71 -32.35 -0.70 17.14
N ASN A 72 -31.22 -0.07 16.81
CA ASN A 72 -29.90 -0.71 16.86
C ASN A 72 -29.41 -1.00 18.29
N THR A 73 -29.77 -0.18 19.28
CA THR A 73 -29.28 -0.36 20.67
C THR A 73 -30.24 -1.14 21.56
N GLU A 74 -31.54 -1.03 21.34
CA GLU A 74 -32.59 -1.47 22.29
C GLU A 74 -33.68 -2.36 21.65
N SER A 75 -33.53 -2.84 20.41
CA SER A 75 -34.54 -3.70 19.75
C SER A 75 -34.93 -4.94 20.56
N THR A 76 -33.99 -5.55 21.28
CA THR A 76 -34.25 -6.74 22.13
C THR A 76 -35.17 -6.47 23.32
N SER A 77 -35.37 -5.20 23.68
CA SER A 77 -36.25 -4.79 24.78
C SER A 77 -37.72 -4.59 24.36
N LEU A 78 -38.00 -4.54 23.06
CA LEU A 78 -39.35 -4.34 22.53
C LEU A 78 -40.16 -5.65 22.55
N SER A 79 -41.41 -5.58 23.00
CA SER A 79 -42.35 -6.69 22.85
C SER A 79 -42.82 -6.80 21.39
N LYS A 80 -43.42 -7.94 21.02
CA LYS A 80 -43.97 -8.13 19.66
C LYS A 80 -45.07 -7.12 19.34
N ASP A 81 -45.89 -6.77 20.33
CA ASP A 81 -46.99 -5.81 20.18
C ASP A 81 -46.44 -4.40 20.00
N ASP A 82 -45.45 -4.00 20.81
CA ASP A 82 -44.78 -2.68 20.68
C ASP A 82 -44.05 -2.54 19.34
N ALA A 83 -43.39 -3.60 18.87
CA ALA A 83 -42.72 -3.62 17.57
C ALA A 83 -43.73 -3.48 16.41
N SER A 84 -44.88 -4.13 16.51
CA SER A 84 -45.96 -4.02 15.51
C SER A 84 -46.56 -2.62 15.48
N GLU A 85 -46.80 -2.00 16.64
CA GLU A 85 -47.26 -0.61 16.75
C GLU A 85 -46.21 0.36 16.17
N LEU A 86 -44.92 0.15 16.49
CA LEU A 86 -43.82 0.95 15.95
C LEU A 86 -43.77 0.88 14.42
N LEU A 87 -43.90 -0.31 13.83
CA LEU A 87 -43.94 -0.46 12.38
C LEU A 87 -45.13 0.28 11.76
N GLN A 88 -46.32 0.14 12.31
CA GLN A 88 -47.50 0.85 11.82
C GLN A 88 -47.31 2.37 11.87
N ASN A 89 -46.70 2.87 12.95
CA ASN A 89 -46.36 4.28 13.08
C ASN A 89 -45.28 4.73 12.10
N LEU A 90 -44.22 3.94 11.88
CA LEU A 90 -43.16 4.22 10.89
C LEU A 90 -43.72 4.31 9.47
N ILE A 91 -44.57 3.37 9.06
CA ILE A 91 -45.26 3.43 7.76
C ILE A 91 -46.17 4.67 7.72
N GLY A 92 -46.87 4.98 8.81
CA GLY A 92 -47.71 6.17 8.91
C GLY A 92 -46.94 7.47 8.73
N TRP A 93 -45.79 7.64 9.38
CA TRP A 93 -44.93 8.81 9.20
C TRP A 93 -44.34 8.86 7.79
N PHE A 94 -43.93 7.72 7.24
CA PHE A 94 -43.42 7.64 5.87
C PHE A 94 -44.48 8.07 4.85
N VAL A 95 -45.69 7.53 4.91
CA VAL A 95 -46.80 7.90 4.01
C VAL A 95 -47.18 9.37 4.16
N ARG A 96 -47.32 9.88 5.40
CA ARG A 96 -47.64 11.30 5.65
C ARG A 96 -46.57 12.24 5.12
N SER A 97 -45.29 11.88 5.26
CA SER A 97 -44.17 12.71 4.80
C SER A 97 -44.15 12.92 3.28
N LEU A 98 -44.78 12.02 2.52
CA LEU A 98 -44.92 12.14 1.06
C LEU A 98 -46.05 13.11 0.67
N ASP A 99 -47.03 13.32 1.55
CA ASP A 99 -48.23 14.11 1.30
C ASP A 99 -48.18 15.50 1.99
N ASP A 100 -47.37 15.68 3.03
CA ASP A 100 -47.28 16.92 3.84
C ASP A 100 -46.24 17.95 3.36
N GLY A 101 -45.52 17.64 2.27
CA GLY A 101 -44.49 18.51 1.69
C GLY A 101 -43.09 18.39 2.30
N SER A 102 -42.82 17.37 3.12
CA SER A 102 -41.49 17.10 3.67
C SER A 102 -40.43 16.95 2.58
N GLY A 103 -39.20 17.38 2.87
CA GLY A 103 -38.06 17.22 1.97
C GLY A 103 -37.63 15.75 1.77
N ALA A 104 -36.97 15.47 0.65
CA ALA A 104 -36.51 14.12 0.28
C ALA A 104 -35.57 13.48 1.33
N MET A 105 -34.80 14.28 2.07
CA MET A 105 -33.92 13.78 3.13
C MET A 105 -34.69 13.12 4.28
N VAL A 106 -35.85 13.68 4.66
CA VAL A 106 -36.71 13.11 5.71
C VAL A 106 -37.31 11.79 5.24
N VAL A 107 -37.84 11.77 4.02
CA VAL A 107 -38.42 10.56 3.40
C VAL A 107 -37.38 9.45 3.30
N ARG A 108 -36.16 9.74 2.81
CA ARG A 108 -35.07 8.76 2.75
C ARG A 108 -34.66 8.26 4.14
N LYS A 109 -34.61 9.13 5.15
CA LYS A 109 -34.24 8.72 6.51
C LYS A 109 -35.32 7.87 7.18
N LEU A 110 -36.59 8.16 6.95
CA LEU A 110 -37.71 7.32 7.36
C LEU A 110 -37.70 5.97 6.64
N SER A 111 -37.36 5.94 5.36
CA SER A 111 -37.09 4.69 4.63
C SER A 111 -35.97 3.88 5.31
N SER A 112 -34.84 4.51 5.65
CA SER A 112 -33.76 3.84 6.41
C SER A 112 -34.22 3.33 7.78
N ALA A 113 -35.16 4.02 8.45
CA ALA A 113 -35.74 3.56 9.71
C ALA A 113 -36.62 2.32 9.52
N LEU A 114 -37.44 2.27 8.46
CA LEU A 114 -38.19 1.08 8.07
C LEU A 114 -37.26 -0.09 7.71
N VAL A 115 -36.18 0.17 6.99
CA VAL A 115 -35.14 -0.83 6.69
C VAL A 115 -34.51 -1.36 7.98
N THR A 116 -34.08 -0.47 8.88
CA THR A 116 -33.50 -0.86 10.18
C THR A 116 -34.49 -1.69 11.01
N PHE A 117 -35.78 -1.34 10.97
CA PHE A 117 -36.83 -2.13 11.61
C PHE A 117 -36.88 -3.55 11.04
N PHE A 118 -36.89 -3.70 9.71
CA PHE A 118 -36.89 -5.01 9.07
C PHE A 118 -35.65 -5.85 9.45
N LEU A 119 -34.47 -5.25 9.50
CA LEU A 119 -33.24 -5.94 9.92
C LEU A 119 -33.32 -6.46 11.37
N CYS A 120 -34.00 -5.73 12.25
CA CYS A 120 -34.22 -6.14 13.65
C CYS A 120 -35.31 -7.20 13.78
N PHE A 121 -36.37 -7.13 12.96
CA PHE A 121 -37.57 -7.95 13.07
C PHE A 121 -38.04 -8.56 11.73
N PRO A 122 -37.20 -9.36 11.02
CA PRO A 122 -37.50 -9.80 9.66
C PRO A 122 -38.72 -10.72 9.57
N THR A 123 -38.97 -11.52 10.61
CA THR A 123 -40.13 -12.44 10.67
C THR A 123 -41.45 -11.76 11.04
N GLN A 124 -41.40 -10.50 11.50
CA GLN A 124 -42.61 -9.74 11.84
C GLN A 124 -43.11 -8.88 10.67
N TRP A 125 -42.38 -8.84 9.54
CA TRP A 125 -42.77 -8.05 8.37
C TRP A 125 -42.46 -8.79 7.07
N GLU A 126 -43.12 -9.94 6.89
CA GLU A 126 -42.78 -10.91 5.84
C GLU A 126 -42.97 -10.38 4.40
N PHE A 127 -44.07 -9.70 4.08
CA PHE A 127 -44.35 -9.11 2.76
C PHE A 127 -44.12 -7.60 2.75
N CYS A 128 -42.91 -7.18 3.14
CA CYS A 128 -42.61 -5.76 3.40
C CYS A 128 -42.86 -4.83 2.19
N LEU A 129 -42.46 -5.24 0.98
CA LEU A 129 -42.64 -4.43 -0.23
C LEU A 129 -44.12 -4.30 -0.59
N ARG A 130 -44.86 -5.41 -0.63
CA ARG A 130 -46.29 -5.40 -0.92
C ARG A 130 -47.08 -4.60 0.11
N HIS A 131 -46.79 -4.78 1.40
CA HIS A 131 -47.44 -4.05 2.48
C HIS A 131 -47.22 -2.54 2.37
N LEU A 132 -45.99 -2.13 2.07
CA LEU A 132 -45.65 -0.72 1.87
C LEU A 132 -46.38 -0.14 0.65
N CYS A 133 -46.38 -0.84 -0.49
CA CYS A 133 -47.04 -0.37 -1.70
C CYS A 133 -48.56 -0.24 -1.53
N CYS A 134 -49.21 -1.19 -0.85
CA CYS A 134 -50.63 -1.09 -0.52
C CYS A 134 -50.93 0.12 0.39
N SER A 135 -50.09 0.35 1.41
CA SER A 135 -50.25 1.49 2.32
C SER A 135 -50.03 2.84 1.60
N LEU A 136 -49.09 2.89 0.65
CA LEU A 136 -48.85 4.07 -0.19
C LEU A 136 -50.05 4.36 -1.13
N SER A 137 -50.66 3.33 -1.69
CA SER A 137 -51.84 3.43 -2.55
C SER A 137 -53.05 4.01 -1.81
N GLU A 138 -53.34 3.49 -0.62
CA GLU A 138 -54.47 3.93 0.21
C GLU A 138 -54.20 5.27 0.92
N GLY A 139 -52.94 5.71 0.99
CA GLY A 139 -52.54 6.94 1.68
C GLY A 139 -52.59 6.84 3.21
N VAL A 140 -52.69 5.63 3.77
CA VAL A 140 -52.73 5.36 5.22
C VAL A 140 -51.95 4.09 5.53
N ALA A 141 -51.32 4.01 6.71
CA ALA A 141 -50.70 2.78 7.19
C ALA A 141 -51.75 1.69 7.43
N LEU A 142 -51.71 0.65 6.59
CA LEU A 142 -52.60 -0.50 6.72
C LEU A 142 -52.13 -1.43 7.85
N PRO A 143 -53.04 -2.16 8.51
CA PRO A 143 -52.67 -3.30 9.33
C PRO A 143 -52.09 -4.43 8.47
N GLN A 144 -51.07 -5.13 8.96
CA GLN A 144 -50.41 -6.21 8.23
C GLN A 144 -51.38 -7.32 7.79
N ASP A 145 -52.38 -7.65 8.62
CA ASP A 145 -53.38 -8.70 8.36
C ASP A 145 -54.24 -8.47 7.10
N ARG A 146 -54.22 -7.25 6.55
CA ARG A 146 -54.97 -6.91 5.33
C ARG A 146 -54.20 -7.17 4.04
N VAL A 147 -52.92 -7.54 4.12
CA VAL A 147 -52.08 -7.78 2.95
C VAL A 147 -51.63 -9.23 2.94
N ASP A 148 -52.01 -9.95 1.88
CA ASP A 148 -51.67 -11.36 1.69
C ASP A 148 -51.01 -11.63 0.33
N GLU A 149 -50.77 -12.92 0.04
CA GLU A 149 -50.21 -13.39 -1.23
C GLU A 149 -51.12 -13.24 -2.44
N THR A 150 -52.42 -12.99 -2.24
CA THR A 150 -53.41 -12.97 -3.31
C THR A 150 -53.54 -11.59 -3.97
N ILE A 151 -53.02 -10.54 -3.34
CA ILE A 151 -53.04 -9.18 -3.88
C ILE A 151 -52.04 -9.07 -5.04
N ASP A 152 -52.56 -8.80 -6.24
CA ASP A 152 -51.76 -8.50 -7.42
C ASP A 152 -51.17 -7.08 -7.31
N LEU A 153 -49.88 -7.03 -6.96
CA LEU A 153 -49.11 -5.80 -6.83
C LEU A 153 -49.13 -4.95 -8.12
N SER A 154 -49.24 -5.58 -9.30
CA SER A 154 -49.27 -4.88 -10.59
C SER A 154 -50.41 -3.88 -10.67
N ASN A 155 -51.59 -4.23 -10.15
CA ASN A 155 -52.76 -3.36 -10.15
C ASN A 155 -52.60 -2.19 -9.17
N VAL A 156 -51.95 -2.44 -8.02
CA VAL A 156 -51.66 -1.40 -7.02
C VAL A 156 -50.68 -0.37 -7.59
N LEU A 157 -49.62 -0.83 -8.27
CA LEU A 157 -48.62 0.05 -8.87
C LEU A 157 -49.17 0.92 -10.00
N GLN A 158 -50.15 0.43 -10.78
CA GLN A 158 -50.82 1.23 -11.81
C GLN A 158 -51.58 2.45 -11.25
N ILE A 159 -52.01 2.39 -9.99
CA ILE A 159 -52.78 3.45 -9.33
C ILE A 159 -51.85 4.40 -8.55
N LEU A 160 -50.62 3.97 -8.25
CA LEU A 160 -49.68 4.74 -7.43
C LEU A 160 -49.26 6.05 -8.10
N GLN A 161 -49.23 7.12 -7.32
CA GLN A 161 -48.66 8.38 -7.77
C GLN A 161 -47.13 8.26 -7.94
N PRO A 162 -46.53 8.98 -8.92
CA PRO A 162 -45.11 8.90 -9.22
C PRO A 162 -44.15 9.09 -8.02
N ARG A 163 -44.44 10.07 -7.15
CA ARG A 163 -43.64 10.31 -5.92
C ARG A 163 -43.68 9.14 -4.94
N LYS A 164 -44.83 8.47 -4.82
CA LYS A 164 -44.99 7.30 -3.95
C LYS A 164 -44.29 6.08 -4.53
N LEU A 165 -44.30 5.95 -5.87
CA LEU A 165 -43.56 4.90 -6.57
C LEU A 165 -42.05 5.07 -6.38
N GLN A 166 -41.54 6.29 -6.51
CA GLN A 166 -40.13 6.61 -6.22
C GLN A 166 -39.75 6.25 -4.76
N ALA A 167 -40.63 6.53 -3.80
CA ALA A 167 -40.39 6.21 -2.40
C ALA A 167 -40.34 4.69 -2.14
N ALA A 168 -41.18 3.92 -2.84
CA ALA A 168 -41.14 2.45 -2.78
C ALA A 168 -39.82 1.88 -3.35
N LEU A 169 -39.31 2.46 -4.45
CA LEU A 169 -38.00 2.10 -5.01
C LEU A 169 -36.85 2.40 -4.03
N TRP A 170 -36.85 3.56 -3.37
CA TRP A 170 -35.86 3.90 -2.35
C TRP A 170 -35.87 2.93 -1.17
N PHE A 171 -37.05 2.48 -0.75
CA PHE A 171 -37.16 1.46 0.29
C PHE A 171 -36.62 0.12 -0.18
N SER A 172 -36.98 -0.32 -1.39
CA SER A 172 -36.53 -1.60 -1.94
C SER A 172 -35.01 -1.68 -2.10
N GLY A 173 -34.38 -0.67 -2.71
CA GLY A 173 -32.92 -0.63 -2.84
C GLY A 173 -32.22 -0.53 -1.49
N GLY A 174 -32.66 0.41 -0.63
CA GLY A 174 -32.07 0.61 0.70
C GLY A 174 -32.21 -0.60 1.63
N LEU A 175 -33.29 -1.38 1.51
CA LEU A 175 -33.49 -2.63 2.25
C LEU A 175 -32.35 -3.61 1.98
N ILE A 176 -31.97 -3.74 0.72
CA ILE A 176 -30.95 -4.66 0.27
C ILE A 176 -29.54 -4.13 0.55
N ASP A 177 -29.30 -2.83 0.35
CA ASP A 177 -28.00 -2.21 0.65
C ASP A 177 -27.62 -2.37 2.13
N GLU A 178 -28.57 -2.24 3.06
CA GLU A 178 -28.29 -2.46 4.48
C GLU A 178 -28.23 -3.95 4.84
N ALA A 179 -29.08 -4.78 4.23
CA ALA A 179 -29.05 -6.21 4.49
C ALA A 179 -27.75 -6.87 4.02
N THR A 180 -27.21 -6.48 2.86
CA THR A 180 -25.96 -7.03 2.33
C THR A 180 -24.79 -6.80 3.28
N LYS A 181 -24.79 -5.73 4.09
CA LYS A 181 -23.75 -5.47 5.11
C LYS A 181 -23.70 -6.50 6.24
N VAL A 182 -24.75 -7.31 6.42
CA VAL A 182 -24.83 -8.38 7.42
C VAL A 182 -24.29 -9.69 6.85
N GLU A 183 -23.57 -10.47 7.67
CA GLU A 183 -23.11 -11.80 7.29
C GLU A 183 -24.29 -12.78 7.16
N MET A 184 -24.72 -13.00 5.92
CA MET A 184 -25.93 -13.76 5.57
C MET A 184 -25.78 -15.28 5.75
N ASN A 185 -24.54 -15.79 5.78
CA ASN A 185 -24.23 -17.22 5.93
C ASN A 185 -24.29 -17.73 7.39
N SER A 186 -24.54 -16.84 8.34
CA SER A 186 -24.67 -17.20 9.75
C SER A 186 -26.06 -17.76 10.06
N ALA A 187 -26.12 -18.86 10.82
CA ALA A 187 -27.39 -19.43 11.30
C ALA A 187 -28.26 -18.43 12.07
N LYS A 188 -27.64 -17.37 12.65
CA LYS A 188 -28.34 -16.28 13.34
C LYS A 188 -29.17 -15.39 12.40
N HIS A 189 -28.79 -15.27 11.13
CA HIS A 189 -29.41 -14.37 10.16
C HIS A 189 -30.21 -15.10 9.07
N MET A 190 -30.44 -16.42 9.21
CA MET A 190 -31.23 -17.21 8.26
C MET A 190 -32.66 -16.67 8.07
N GLY A 191 -33.30 -16.22 9.16
CA GLY A 191 -34.63 -15.60 9.07
C GLY A 191 -34.66 -14.28 8.31
N LEU A 192 -33.54 -13.54 8.27
CA LEU A 192 -33.40 -12.33 7.44
C LEU A 192 -33.34 -12.70 5.96
N TYR A 193 -32.54 -13.70 5.62
CA TYR A 193 -32.43 -14.20 4.24
C TYR A 193 -33.77 -14.74 3.71
N GLU A 194 -34.49 -15.53 4.51
CA GLU A 194 -35.82 -16.03 4.15
C GLU A 194 -36.81 -14.89 3.92
N GLY A 195 -36.81 -13.88 4.79
CA GLY A 195 -37.66 -12.69 4.65
C GLY A 195 -37.37 -11.89 3.37
N LEU A 196 -36.09 -11.69 3.02
CA LEU A 196 -35.71 -11.01 1.77
C LEU A 196 -36.11 -11.81 0.54
N THR A 197 -35.87 -13.11 0.54
CA THR A 197 -36.22 -14.00 -0.58
C THR A 197 -37.71 -13.96 -0.89
N ARG A 198 -38.58 -13.89 0.13
CA ARG A 198 -40.04 -13.76 -0.05
C ARG A 198 -40.47 -12.48 -0.76
N ASN A 199 -39.67 -11.40 -0.69
CA ASN A 199 -39.97 -10.11 -1.31
C ASN A 199 -39.39 -9.98 -2.73
N VAL A 200 -38.63 -10.96 -3.23
CA VAL A 200 -38.04 -10.93 -4.58
C VAL A 200 -39.09 -10.75 -5.68
N PRO A 201 -40.22 -11.51 -5.71
CA PRO A 201 -41.22 -11.34 -6.76
C PRO A 201 -41.81 -9.93 -6.78
N ASP A 202 -42.07 -9.35 -5.60
CA ASP A 202 -42.62 -7.99 -5.48
C ASP A 202 -41.61 -6.93 -5.96
N ALA A 203 -40.32 -7.11 -5.65
CA ALA A 203 -39.26 -6.23 -6.15
C ALA A 203 -39.16 -6.29 -7.67
N MET A 204 -39.25 -7.49 -8.26
CA MET A 204 -39.23 -7.67 -9.72
C MET A 204 -40.41 -6.98 -10.41
N VAL A 205 -41.62 -7.11 -9.85
CA VAL A 205 -42.82 -6.43 -10.38
C VAL A 205 -42.68 -4.91 -10.26
N LEU A 206 -42.17 -4.42 -9.13
CA LEU A 206 -41.91 -3.00 -8.89
C LEU A 206 -40.92 -2.42 -9.91
N MET A 207 -39.78 -3.08 -10.13
CA MET A 207 -38.76 -2.62 -11.07
C MET A 207 -39.24 -2.74 -12.53
N SER A 208 -39.93 -3.82 -12.88
CA SER A 208 -40.50 -4.00 -14.23
C SER A 208 -41.51 -2.91 -14.56
N HIS A 209 -42.36 -2.53 -13.59
CA HIS A 209 -43.31 -1.43 -13.76
C HIS A 209 -42.58 -0.08 -13.93
N GLY A 210 -41.51 0.16 -13.17
CA GLY A 210 -40.68 1.37 -13.31
C GLY A 210 -40.06 1.51 -14.70
N PHE A 211 -39.54 0.42 -15.28
CA PHE A 211 -39.05 0.40 -16.66
C PHE A 211 -40.17 0.57 -17.71
N ALA A 212 -41.38 0.06 -17.45
CA ALA A 212 -42.50 0.11 -18.39
C ALA A 212 -43.09 1.52 -18.60
N GLN A 213 -42.75 2.51 -17.77
CA GLN A 213 -43.22 3.90 -17.91
C GLN A 213 -42.51 4.70 -19.04
N ARG A 214 -41.74 4.01 -19.92
CA ARG A 214 -41.12 4.58 -21.12
C ARG A 214 -42.17 5.00 -22.13
N GLY A 215 -42.41 6.31 -22.30
CA GLY A 215 -43.24 6.83 -23.39
C GLY A 215 -44.02 8.12 -23.13
N SER A 216 -44.02 8.67 -21.91
CA SER A 216 -44.63 9.97 -21.61
C SER A 216 -43.55 11.00 -21.30
N ALA A 217 -43.64 12.19 -21.91
CA ALA A 217 -42.68 13.31 -21.79
C ALA A 217 -42.67 13.99 -20.39
N ASP A 218 -43.21 13.34 -19.36
CA ASP A 218 -43.20 13.83 -17.99
C ASP A 218 -41.81 13.59 -17.35
N PRO A 219 -41.10 14.65 -16.91
CA PRO A 219 -39.79 14.54 -16.25
C PRO A 219 -39.79 13.61 -15.03
N MET A 220 -40.94 13.41 -14.39
CA MET A 220 -41.06 12.50 -13.25
C MET A 220 -40.86 11.02 -13.64
N ASN A 221 -41.14 10.64 -14.89
CA ASN A 221 -40.92 9.27 -15.37
C ASN A 221 -39.42 8.95 -15.44
N HIS A 222 -38.59 9.89 -15.90
CA HIS A 222 -37.14 9.75 -15.89
C HIS A 222 -36.59 9.58 -14.48
N VAL A 223 -37.15 10.32 -13.51
CA VAL A 223 -36.78 10.17 -12.09
C VAL A 223 -37.11 8.77 -11.55
N ILE A 224 -38.24 8.20 -11.94
CA ILE A 224 -38.64 6.82 -11.57
C ILE A 224 -37.72 5.80 -12.22
N GLN A 225 -37.39 5.97 -13.50
CA GLN A 225 -36.50 5.08 -14.23
C GLN A 225 -35.07 5.12 -13.67
N LYS A 226 -34.56 6.31 -13.33
CA LYS A 226 -33.30 6.46 -12.59
C LYS A 226 -33.34 5.67 -11.28
N GLY A 227 -34.37 5.88 -10.47
CA GLY A 227 -34.56 5.13 -9.22
C GLY A 227 -34.72 3.62 -9.43
N THR A 228 -35.24 3.19 -10.57
CA THR A 228 -35.40 1.78 -10.92
C THR A 228 -34.06 1.13 -11.24
N ILE A 229 -33.19 1.80 -12.00
CA ILE A 229 -31.85 1.31 -12.33
C ILE A 229 -30.99 1.24 -11.05
N THR A 230 -31.01 2.27 -10.20
CA THR A 230 -30.31 2.24 -8.91
C THR A 230 -30.85 1.14 -7.99
N CYS A 231 -32.17 0.91 -7.97
CA CYS A 231 -32.75 -0.20 -7.22
C CYS A 231 -32.25 -1.55 -7.77
N LEU A 232 -32.23 -1.73 -9.09
CA LEU A 232 -31.71 -2.93 -9.74
C LEU A 232 -30.25 -3.20 -9.37
N GLN A 233 -29.42 -2.15 -9.33
CA GLN A 233 -28.02 -2.23 -8.89
C GLN A 233 -27.89 -2.87 -7.50
N SER A 234 -28.64 -2.38 -6.50
CA SER A 234 -28.67 -2.98 -5.14
C SER A 234 -29.04 -4.47 -5.16
N TRP A 235 -30.04 -4.85 -5.95
CA TRP A 235 -30.49 -6.24 -6.06
C TRP A 235 -29.48 -7.15 -6.79
N VAL A 236 -28.75 -6.64 -7.79
CA VAL A 236 -27.67 -7.37 -8.46
C VAL A 236 -26.53 -7.68 -7.48
N TRP A 237 -26.11 -6.71 -6.67
CA TRP A 237 -25.07 -6.93 -5.64
C TRP A 237 -25.47 -7.94 -4.58
N PHE A 238 -26.74 -7.92 -4.18
CA PHE A 238 -27.27 -8.95 -3.30
C PHE A 238 -27.24 -10.34 -3.92
N SER A 239 -27.62 -10.45 -5.19
CA SER A 239 -27.56 -11.73 -5.91
C SER A 239 -26.13 -12.29 -5.96
N GLN A 240 -25.10 -11.44 -6.11
CA GLN A 240 -23.70 -11.88 -6.08
C GLN A 240 -23.34 -12.54 -4.74
N ARG A 241 -23.73 -11.93 -3.62
CA ARG A 241 -23.43 -12.44 -2.27
C ARG A 241 -24.14 -13.74 -1.92
N VAL A 242 -25.30 -13.99 -2.54
CA VAL A 242 -26.14 -15.17 -2.25
C VAL A 242 -26.21 -16.16 -3.43
N SER A 243 -25.42 -15.94 -4.47
CA SER A 243 -25.44 -16.70 -5.73
C SER A 243 -25.30 -18.22 -5.55
N ALA A 244 -24.62 -18.68 -4.50
CA ALA A 244 -24.51 -20.11 -4.17
C ALA A 244 -25.84 -20.80 -3.76
N HIS A 245 -26.91 -20.03 -3.53
CA HIS A 245 -28.15 -20.53 -2.93
C HIS A 245 -29.42 -20.24 -3.75
N ASN A 246 -29.38 -19.43 -4.82
CA ASN A 246 -30.60 -19.03 -5.53
C ASN A 246 -30.40 -18.64 -7.01
N ASP A 247 -30.38 -19.63 -7.90
CA ASP A 247 -30.31 -19.42 -9.36
C ASP A 247 -31.56 -18.73 -9.94
N GLU A 248 -32.73 -18.90 -9.31
CA GLU A 248 -34.00 -18.30 -9.73
C GLU A 248 -33.99 -16.77 -9.58
N LEU A 249 -33.39 -16.25 -8.51
CA LEU A 249 -33.18 -14.80 -8.32
C LEU A 249 -32.31 -14.21 -9.44
N VAL A 250 -31.17 -14.84 -9.74
CA VAL A 250 -30.23 -14.38 -10.76
C VAL A 250 -30.91 -14.35 -12.13
N SER A 251 -31.62 -15.42 -12.50
CA SER A 251 -32.36 -15.49 -13.77
C SER A 251 -33.46 -14.42 -13.88
N SER A 252 -34.16 -14.12 -12.79
CA SER A 252 -35.19 -13.08 -12.77
C SER A 252 -34.59 -11.69 -13.00
N LEU A 253 -33.53 -11.33 -12.28
CA LEU A 253 -32.87 -10.02 -12.41
C LEU A 253 -32.26 -9.80 -13.81
N ARG A 254 -31.73 -10.87 -14.43
CA ARG A 254 -31.18 -10.83 -15.80
C ARG A 254 -32.17 -10.27 -16.82
N THR A 255 -33.47 -10.50 -16.65
CA THR A 255 -34.50 -10.00 -17.58
C THR A 255 -34.56 -8.46 -17.65
N LEU A 256 -34.07 -7.76 -16.63
CA LEU A 256 -34.06 -6.30 -16.53
C LEU A 256 -32.78 -5.66 -17.12
N VAL A 257 -31.80 -6.47 -17.52
CA VAL A 257 -30.56 -5.97 -18.15
C VAL A 257 -30.84 -5.43 -19.54
N GLN A 258 -31.66 -6.09 -20.37
CA GLN A 258 -31.98 -5.61 -21.72
C GLN A 258 -32.69 -4.24 -21.71
N PRO A 259 -33.69 -3.99 -20.84
CA PRO A 259 -34.18 -2.63 -20.60
C PRO A 259 -33.09 -1.64 -20.22
N THR A 260 -32.10 -2.03 -19.41
CA THR A 260 -30.98 -1.15 -19.03
C THR A 260 -30.08 -0.82 -20.22
N ILE A 261 -29.73 -1.79 -21.07
CA ILE A 261 -28.93 -1.57 -22.29
C ILE A 261 -29.64 -0.59 -23.23
N THR A 262 -30.96 -0.77 -23.42
CA THR A 262 -31.76 0.15 -24.25
C THR A 262 -31.93 1.54 -23.63
N ALA A 263 -31.65 1.72 -22.32
CA ALA A 263 -31.68 3.02 -21.66
C ALA A 263 -30.49 3.91 -22.05
N LEU A 264 -29.40 3.33 -22.58
CA LEU A 264 -28.20 4.08 -22.96
C LEU A 264 -28.43 5.07 -24.10
N ASP A 265 -29.46 4.85 -24.92
CA ASP A 265 -29.85 5.76 -26.01
C ASP A 265 -30.63 6.99 -25.50
N ASP A 266 -31.06 7.00 -24.23
CA ASP A 266 -31.72 8.15 -23.59
C ASP A 266 -30.71 8.95 -22.76
N GLU A 267 -30.43 10.18 -23.16
CA GLU A 267 -29.47 11.09 -22.49
C GLU A 267 -29.79 11.31 -21.00
N GLU A 268 -31.07 11.26 -20.60
CA GLU A 268 -31.43 11.41 -19.19
C GLU A 268 -31.10 10.15 -18.38
N LEU A 269 -31.15 8.96 -18.98
CA LEU A 269 -30.90 7.69 -18.29
C LEU A 269 -29.47 7.19 -18.45
N TYR A 270 -28.71 7.82 -19.34
CA TYR A 270 -27.37 7.41 -19.73
C TYR A 270 -26.46 7.12 -18.53
N GLU A 271 -26.27 8.09 -17.62
CA GLU A 271 -25.35 7.99 -16.49
C GLU A 271 -25.61 6.78 -15.58
N VAL A 272 -26.86 6.59 -15.14
CA VAL A 272 -27.23 5.50 -14.24
C VAL A 272 -27.19 4.13 -14.93
N ALA A 273 -27.53 4.07 -16.22
CA ALA A 273 -27.47 2.83 -17.00
C ALA A 273 -26.02 2.43 -17.28
N MET A 274 -25.18 3.42 -17.61
CA MET A 274 -23.73 3.27 -17.75
C MET A 274 -23.11 2.71 -16.48
N GLU A 275 -23.36 3.35 -15.33
CA GLU A 275 -22.81 2.94 -14.04
C GLU A 275 -23.15 1.48 -13.72
N LEU A 276 -24.43 1.09 -13.82
CA LEU A 276 -24.84 -0.29 -13.57
C LEU A 276 -24.14 -1.29 -14.51
N LEU A 277 -24.13 -1.02 -15.82
CA LEU A 277 -23.55 -1.94 -16.80
C LEU A 277 -22.03 -2.05 -16.65
N PHE A 278 -21.36 -0.92 -16.41
CA PHE A 278 -19.94 -0.88 -16.12
C PHE A 278 -19.60 -1.71 -14.89
N GLU A 279 -20.29 -1.50 -13.76
CA GLU A 279 -19.99 -2.25 -12.55
C GLU A 279 -20.28 -3.76 -12.68
N ILE A 280 -21.33 -4.14 -13.40
CA ILE A 280 -21.63 -5.55 -13.70
C ILE A 280 -20.46 -6.15 -14.50
N LEU A 281 -20.01 -5.49 -15.56
CA LEU A 281 -18.92 -5.99 -16.40
C LEU A 281 -17.61 -6.11 -15.62
N SER A 282 -17.27 -5.11 -14.79
CA SER A 282 -16.02 -5.08 -14.04
C SER A 282 -15.99 -6.05 -12.85
N ASN A 283 -17.09 -6.17 -12.09
CA ASN A 283 -17.07 -6.89 -10.81
C ASN A 283 -17.91 -8.18 -10.78
N TYR A 284 -18.83 -8.37 -11.73
CA TYR A 284 -19.73 -9.53 -11.76
C TYR A 284 -20.08 -9.98 -13.19
N SER A 285 -19.09 -10.07 -14.08
CA SER A 285 -19.28 -10.40 -15.50
C SER A 285 -20.05 -11.71 -15.76
N GLY A 286 -19.90 -12.71 -14.89
CA GLY A 286 -20.66 -13.96 -14.92
C GLY A 286 -22.18 -13.81 -14.71
N PHE A 287 -22.65 -12.63 -14.30
CA PHE A 287 -24.07 -12.31 -14.26
C PHE A 287 -24.68 -12.19 -15.67
N LEU A 288 -23.92 -11.75 -16.67
CA LEU A 288 -24.43 -11.55 -18.03
C LEU A 288 -24.50 -12.86 -18.82
N THR A 289 -25.49 -12.97 -19.71
CA THR A 289 -25.65 -14.09 -20.65
C THR A 289 -25.03 -13.73 -22.01
N ASP A 290 -24.82 -14.72 -22.87
CA ASP A 290 -24.28 -14.48 -24.22
C ASP A 290 -25.18 -13.56 -25.06
N ASP A 291 -26.50 -13.62 -24.88
CA ASP A 291 -27.45 -12.69 -25.53
C ASP A 291 -27.25 -11.23 -25.09
N HIS A 292 -26.90 -11.00 -23.81
CA HIS A 292 -26.58 -9.66 -23.31
C HIS A 292 -25.25 -9.17 -23.88
N TYR A 293 -24.23 -10.03 -23.96
CA TYR A 293 -22.97 -9.68 -24.59
C TYR A 293 -23.16 -9.35 -26.07
N GLU A 294 -23.95 -10.13 -26.80
CA GLU A 294 -24.29 -9.85 -28.20
C GLU A 294 -25.02 -8.51 -28.36
N SER A 295 -25.93 -8.18 -27.44
CA SER A 295 -26.62 -6.89 -27.42
C SER A 295 -25.66 -5.71 -27.16
N LEU A 296 -24.65 -5.89 -26.29
CA LEU A 296 -23.63 -4.87 -26.05
C LEU A 296 -22.68 -4.72 -27.25
N PHE A 297 -22.21 -5.81 -27.85
CA PHE A 297 -21.38 -5.75 -29.06
C PHE A 297 -22.11 -5.10 -30.23
N SER A 298 -23.39 -5.41 -30.42
CA SER A 298 -24.21 -4.77 -31.47
C SER A 298 -24.47 -3.29 -31.19
N LEU A 299 -24.60 -2.88 -29.92
CA LEU A 299 -24.67 -1.48 -29.54
C LEU A 299 -23.42 -0.70 -29.98
N PHE A 300 -22.23 -1.28 -29.81
CA PHE A 300 -20.98 -0.64 -30.22
C PHE A 300 -20.82 -0.49 -31.74
N GLU A 301 -21.62 -1.21 -32.54
CA GLU A 301 -21.65 -1.11 -34.01
C GLU A 301 -22.64 -0.06 -34.53
N THR A 302 -23.43 0.56 -33.64
CA THR A 302 -24.42 1.58 -34.01
C THR A 302 -23.78 2.93 -34.37
N GLN A 303 -24.54 3.75 -35.10
CA GLN A 303 -24.14 5.13 -35.41
C GLN A 303 -23.97 5.98 -34.14
N TRP A 304 -24.82 5.78 -33.14
CA TRP A 304 -24.75 6.46 -31.83
C TRP A 304 -23.40 6.21 -31.14
N SER A 305 -22.96 4.95 -31.09
CA SER A 305 -21.66 4.56 -30.54
C SER A 305 -20.51 5.19 -31.32
N HIS A 306 -20.60 5.20 -32.65
CA HIS A 306 -19.56 5.76 -33.50
C HIS A 306 -19.34 7.27 -33.25
N GLU A 307 -20.42 8.04 -33.08
CA GLU A 307 -20.34 9.48 -32.80
C GLU A 307 -19.70 9.76 -31.43
N ARG A 308 -20.07 9.00 -30.40
CA ARG A 308 -19.46 9.12 -29.05
C ARG A 308 -18.00 8.68 -29.04
N TYR A 309 -17.67 7.59 -29.72
CA TYR A 309 -16.28 7.16 -29.90
C TYR A 309 -15.43 8.23 -30.59
N GLN A 310 -15.94 8.84 -31.66
CA GLN A 310 -15.23 9.90 -32.37
C GLN A 310 -15.02 11.14 -31.50
N ARG A 311 -16.02 11.56 -30.73
CA ARG A 311 -15.90 12.67 -29.76
C ARG A 311 -14.77 12.40 -28.79
N LEU A 312 -14.78 11.24 -28.14
CA LEU A 312 -13.76 10.85 -27.16
C LEU A 312 -12.34 10.84 -27.76
N VAL A 313 -12.17 10.20 -28.93
CA VAL A 313 -10.85 10.15 -29.59
C VAL A 313 -10.40 11.53 -30.10
N GLN A 314 -11.31 12.44 -30.40
CA GLN A 314 -11.00 13.83 -30.80
C GLN A 314 -10.69 14.76 -29.62
N GLY A 315 -10.70 14.25 -28.38
CA GLY A 315 -10.33 14.99 -27.18
C GLY A 315 -11.50 15.54 -26.37
N ASP A 316 -12.72 15.05 -26.61
CA ASP A 316 -13.86 15.30 -25.73
C ASP A 316 -13.78 14.36 -24.51
N PHE A 317 -13.24 14.88 -23.41
CA PHE A 317 -13.12 14.18 -22.13
C PHE A 317 -14.17 14.61 -21.12
N ASP A 318 -15.33 15.08 -21.60
CA ASP A 318 -16.49 15.24 -20.73
C ASP A 318 -16.86 13.89 -20.11
N PHE A 319 -17.50 13.95 -18.93
CA PHE A 319 -17.78 12.78 -18.09
C PHE A 319 -18.52 11.66 -18.84
N ASP A 320 -19.45 12.02 -19.73
CA ASP A 320 -20.21 11.07 -20.54
C ASP A 320 -19.34 10.34 -21.58
N SER A 321 -18.47 11.08 -22.28
CA SER A 321 -17.53 10.52 -23.26
C SER A 321 -16.54 9.55 -22.60
N VAL A 322 -16.01 9.92 -21.42
CA VAL A 322 -15.08 9.05 -20.67
C VAL A 322 -15.78 7.79 -20.16
N GLN A 323 -17.00 7.93 -19.63
CA GLN A 323 -17.84 6.81 -19.21
C GLN A 323 -18.07 5.81 -20.35
N PHE A 324 -18.40 6.29 -21.56
CA PHE A 324 -18.52 5.44 -22.75
C PHE A 324 -17.24 4.62 -23.01
N GLY A 325 -16.07 5.26 -22.92
CA GLY A 325 -14.77 4.59 -23.05
C GLY A 325 -14.55 3.50 -22.01
N HIS A 326 -14.90 3.77 -20.74
CA HIS A 326 -14.82 2.79 -19.65
C HIS A 326 -15.74 1.58 -19.86
N LEU A 327 -16.96 1.77 -20.39
CA LEU A 327 -17.84 0.63 -20.73
C LEU A 327 -17.22 -0.26 -21.80
N MET A 328 -16.63 0.36 -22.82
CA MET A 328 -16.00 -0.37 -23.92
C MET A 328 -14.80 -1.19 -23.42
N ILE A 329 -13.99 -0.62 -22.53
CA ILE A 329 -12.88 -1.30 -21.85
C ILE A 329 -13.39 -2.45 -20.98
N ALA A 330 -14.38 -2.19 -20.10
CA ALA A 330 -14.93 -3.21 -19.21
C ALA A 330 -15.55 -4.39 -19.99
N LEU A 331 -16.18 -4.13 -21.14
CA LEU A 331 -16.65 -5.19 -22.04
C LEU A 331 -15.47 -5.99 -22.61
N GLY A 332 -14.41 -5.29 -23.03
CA GLY A 332 -13.16 -5.90 -23.49
C GLY A 332 -12.56 -6.83 -22.43
N ASP A 333 -12.37 -6.34 -21.20
CA ASP A 333 -11.80 -7.11 -20.09
C ASP A 333 -12.64 -8.36 -19.78
N SER A 334 -13.97 -8.22 -19.75
CA SER A 334 -14.88 -9.34 -19.46
C SER A 334 -14.81 -10.49 -20.48
N LYS A 335 -14.29 -10.23 -21.68
CA LYS A 335 -14.19 -11.17 -22.81
C LYS A 335 -12.78 -11.23 -23.40
N VAL A 336 -11.75 -10.85 -22.63
CA VAL A 336 -10.37 -10.72 -23.12
C VAL A 336 -9.84 -12.02 -23.74
N GLU A 337 -10.07 -13.17 -23.10
CA GLU A 337 -9.69 -14.50 -23.62
C GLU A 337 -10.39 -14.80 -24.96
N ASN A 338 -11.70 -14.53 -25.04
CA ASN A 338 -12.44 -14.70 -26.30
C ASN A 338 -11.90 -13.80 -27.41
N LEU A 339 -11.56 -12.54 -27.09
CA LEU A 339 -10.99 -11.60 -28.06
C LEU A 339 -9.62 -12.06 -28.57
N ILE A 340 -8.80 -12.66 -27.72
CA ILE A 340 -7.49 -13.22 -28.09
C ILE A 340 -7.63 -14.39 -29.09
N HIS A 341 -8.58 -15.30 -28.86
CA HIS A 341 -8.79 -16.46 -29.73
C HIS A 341 -9.61 -16.13 -30.99
N SER A 342 -10.43 -15.08 -30.94
CA SER A 342 -11.31 -14.71 -32.04
C SER A 342 -10.53 -14.09 -33.21
N VAL A 343 -10.66 -14.70 -34.39
CA VAL A 343 -10.05 -14.21 -35.65
C VAL A 343 -11.12 -13.63 -36.59
N ASP A 344 -12.34 -13.41 -36.08
CA ASP A 344 -13.43 -12.86 -36.87
C ASP A 344 -13.31 -11.35 -37.04
N ALA A 345 -13.87 -10.83 -38.14
CA ALA A 345 -13.75 -9.42 -38.49
C ALA A 345 -14.42 -8.47 -37.49
N ARG A 346 -15.42 -8.93 -36.72
CA ARG A 346 -16.12 -8.09 -35.74
C ARG A 346 -15.24 -7.89 -34.51
N SER A 347 -14.68 -8.97 -33.98
CA SER A 347 -13.75 -8.92 -32.85
C SER A 347 -12.49 -8.11 -33.17
N SER A 348 -11.90 -8.31 -34.36
CA SER A 348 -10.76 -7.49 -34.79
C SER A 348 -11.10 -6.00 -34.93
N ARG A 349 -12.31 -5.65 -35.39
CA ARG A 349 -12.76 -4.24 -35.38
C ARG A 349 -12.90 -3.71 -33.96
N PHE A 350 -13.47 -4.47 -33.04
CA PHE A 350 -13.64 -4.04 -31.65
C PHE A 350 -12.30 -3.80 -30.96
N VAL A 351 -11.35 -4.74 -31.11
CA VAL A 351 -9.97 -4.58 -30.62
C VAL A 351 -9.27 -3.37 -31.25
N ALA A 352 -9.54 -3.09 -32.54
CA ALA A 352 -9.02 -1.89 -33.19
C ALA A 352 -9.60 -0.58 -32.62
N HIS A 353 -10.86 -0.57 -32.16
CA HIS A 353 -11.44 0.59 -31.45
C HIS A 353 -10.82 0.73 -30.05
N LEU A 354 -10.59 -0.36 -29.32
CA LEU A 354 -9.88 -0.34 -28.03
C LEU A 354 -8.45 0.20 -28.18
N ARG A 355 -7.74 -0.18 -29.24
CA ARG A 355 -6.44 0.43 -29.59
C ARG A 355 -6.59 1.93 -29.88
N GLY A 356 -7.65 2.32 -30.58
CA GLY A 356 -7.87 3.72 -30.95
C GLY A 356 -8.09 4.64 -29.75
N LEU A 357 -8.58 4.12 -28.61
CA LEU A 357 -8.64 4.87 -27.35
C LEU A 357 -7.25 5.35 -26.89
N LEU A 358 -6.19 4.57 -27.10
CA LEU A 358 -4.81 4.99 -26.81
C LEU A 358 -4.34 6.18 -27.67
N SER A 359 -5.05 6.44 -28.77
CA SER A 359 -4.73 7.50 -29.73
C SER A 359 -5.56 8.76 -29.53
N ALA A 360 -6.31 8.87 -28.42
CA ALA A 360 -7.13 10.05 -28.14
C ALA A 360 -6.29 11.34 -28.12
N GLN A 361 -6.84 12.47 -28.58
CA GLN A 361 -6.11 13.73 -28.63
C GLN A 361 -5.96 14.35 -27.24
N GLY A 362 -4.79 14.92 -26.96
CA GLY A 362 -4.46 15.53 -25.67
C GLY A 362 -3.26 14.87 -25.01
N TYR A 363 -2.77 15.39 -23.89
CA TYR A 363 -1.69 14.75 -23.13
C TYR A 363 -2.21 13.77 -22.08
N PRO A 364 -1.62 12.55 -21.94
CA PRO A 364 -2.03 11.57 -20.95
C PRO A 364 -2.16 12.15 -19.54
N VAL A 365 -3.22 11.77 -18.85
CA VAL A 365 -3.60 12.19 -17.49
C VAL A 365 -4.02 13.64 -17.35
N SER A 366 -3.29 14.61 -17.91
CA SER A 366 -3.64 16.04 -17.79
C SER A 366 -4.93 16.35 -18.56
N GLU A 367 -4.95 16.02 -19.85
CA GLU A 367 -6.11 16.23 -20.73
C GLU A 367 -6.79 14.90 -21.02
N ASP A 368 -6.03 13.92 -21.52
CA ASP A 368 -6.50 12.60 -21.91
C ASP A 368 -6.73 11.70 -20.69
N LYS A 369 -8.01 11.58 -20.31
CA LYS A 369 -8.46 10.78 -19.17
C LYS A 369 -8.70 9.30 -19.50
N ILE A 370 -8.69 8.90 -20.77
CA ILE A 370 -8.96 7.51 -21.19
C ILE A 370 -7.68 6.71 -21.45
N PHE A 371 -6.54 7.38 -21.67
CA PHE A 371 -5.27 6.72 -21.97
C PHE A 371 -4.85 5.66 -20.94
N VAL A 372 -4.88 5.99 -19.64
CA VAL A 372 -4.44 5.06 -18.57
C VAL A 372 -5.37 3.85 -18.46
N PRO A 373 -6.71 4.00 -18.38
CA PRO A 373 -7.63 2.86 -18.42
C PRO A 373 -7.45 1.98 -19.67
N ALA A 374 -7.25 2.59 -20.85
CA ALA A 374 -7.01 1.83 -22.07
C ALA A 374 -5.67 1.07 -22.02
N LEU A 375 -4.64 1.64 -21.39
CA LEU A 375 -3.34 1.00 -21.22
C LEU A 375 -3.40 -0.20 -20.25
N GLU A 376 -4.18 -0.10 -19.18
CA GLU A 376 -4.45 -1.20 -18.24
C GLU A 376 -5.13 -2.39 -18.94
N PHE A 377 -6.10 -2.13 -19.82
CA PHE A 377 -6.69 -3.17 -20.69
C PHE A 377 -5.62 -3.89 -21.51
N TRP A 378 -4.72 -3.16 -22.17
CA TRP A 378 -3.67 -3.78 -22.98
C TRP A 378 -2.65 -4.55 -22.16
N SER A 379 -2.41 -4.14 -20.91
CA SER A 379 -1.56 -4.89 -19.97
C SER A 379 -2.22 -6.22 -19.61
N THR A 380 -3.51 -6.19 -19.25
CA THR A 380 -4.32 -7.40 -19.00
C THR A 380 -4.40 -8.31 -20.23
N TYR A 381 -4.54 -7.73 -21.42
CA TYR A 381 -4.54 -8.46 -22.69
C TYR A 381 -3.22 -9.20 -22.93
N VAL A 382 -2.08 -8.55 -22.68
CA VAL A 382 -0.75 -9.17 -22.84
C VAL A 382 -0.49 -10.24 -21.79
N GLU A 383 -0.88 -10.02 -20.54
CA GLU A 383 -0.78 -11.03 -19.47
C GLU A 383 -1.61 -12.27 -19.81
N THR A 384 -2.87 -12.08 -20.18
CA THR A 384 -3.76 -13.19 -20.60
C THR A 384 -3.23 -13.90 -21.84
N LEU A 385 -2.73 -13.15 -22.84
CA LEU A 385 -2.09 -13.70 -24.03
C LEU A 385 -0.89 -14.59 -23.66
N THR A 386 -0.07 -14.12 -22.72
CA THR A 386 1.10 -14.86 -22.23
C THR A 386 0.66 -16.16 -21.57
N ASP A 387 -0.33 -16.12 -20.69
CA ASP A 387 -0.89 -17.30 -20.03
C ASP A 387 -1.45 -18.32 -21.05
N CYS A 388 -2.25 -17.87 -22.02
CA CYS A 388 -2.79 -18.71 -23.10
C CYS A 388 -1.68 -19.37 -23.94
N ILE A 389 -0.60 -18.64 -24.26
CA ILE A 389 0.55 -19.17 -25.02
C ILE A 389 1.23 -20.31 -24.25
N TYR A 390 1.34 -20.21 -22.92
CA TYR A 390 2.00 -21.24 -22.11
C TYR A 390 1.10 -22.41 -21.74
N SER A 391 -0.23 -22.21 -21.68
CA SER A 391 -1.19 -23.27 -21.34
C SER A 391 -1.55 -24.19 -22.51
N GLU A 392 -1.50 -23.70 -23.75
CA GLU A 392 -1.99 -24.44 -24.94
C GLU A 392 -0.88 -25.17 -25.73
N GLU A 393 -1.26 -26.32 -26.33
CA GLU A 393 -0.40 -27.10 -27.23
C GLU A 393 -0.10 -26.34 -28.53
N GLU A 394 1.11 -26.50 -29.08
CA GLU A 394 1.64 -25.73 -30.23
C GLU A 394 0.75 -25.74 -31.50
N GLU A 395 -0.01 -26.81 -31.73
CA GLU A 395 -0.86 -26.97 -32.92
C GLU A 395 -2.11 -26.04 -32.92
N SER A 396 -2.46 -25.47 -31.77
CA SER A 396 -3.65 -24.60 -31.59
C SER A 396 -3.35 -23.09 -31.73
N LYS A 397 -2.08 -22.70 -31.89
CA LYS A 397 -1.59 -21.31 -31.76
C LYS A 397 -1.72 -20.42 -33.01
N VAL A 398 -2.65 -20.72 -33.92
CA VAL A 398 -2.84 -19.91 -35.16
C VAL A 398 -3.19 -18.45 -34.84
N TRP A 399 -3.93 -18.24 -33.74
CA TRP A 399 -4.38 -16.96 -33.23
C TRP A 399 -3.24 -16.09 -32.66
N VAL A 400 -2.11 -16.69 -32.22
CA VAL A 400 -1.00 -15.99 -31.55
C VAL A 400 -0.41 -14.90 -32.43
N SER A 401 -0.27 -15.16 -33.73
CA SER A 401 0.28 -14.18 -34.67
C SER A 401 -0.59 -12.93 -34.79
N THR A 402 -1.91 -13.10 -34.88
CA THR A 402 -2.89 -12.01 -34.95
C THR A 402 -2.97 -11.25 -33.63
N ALA A 403 -3.06 -11.97 -32.51
CA ALA A 403 -3.10 -11.37 -31.18
C ALA A 403 -1.82 -10.57 -30.87
N THR A 404 -0.65 -11.10 -31.22
CA THR A 404 0.63 -10.40 -31.05
C THR A 404 0.73 -9.17 -31.97
N SER A 405 0.17 -9.23 -33.18
CA SER A 405 0.09 -8.07 -34.08
C SER A 405 -0.69 -6.92 -33.45
N HIS A 406 -1.83 -7.22 -32.83
CA HIS A 406 -2.63 -6.21 -32.13
C HIS A 406 -1.86 -5.52 -31.00
N VAL A 407 -1.08 -6.27 -30.23
CA VAL A 407 -0.22 -5.73 -29.17
C VAL A 407 0.88 -4.83 -29.75
N LEU A 408 1.59 -5.30 -30.78
CA LEU A 408 2.64 -4.53 -31.43
C LEU A 408 2.10 -3.23 -32.05
N GLU A 409 0.90 -3.28 -32.63
CA GLU A 409 0.19 -2.11 -33.13
C GLU A 409 -0.19 -1.14 -32.00
N ALA A 410 -0.64 -1.63 -30.85
CA ALA A 410 -0.91 -0.80 -29.67
C ALA A 410 0.37 -0.12 -29.17
N ILE A 411 1.48 -0.86 -29.04
CA ILE A 411 2.78 -0.31 -28.66
C ILE A 411 3.19 0.80 -29.61
N SER A 412 3.02 0.60 -30.93
CA SER A 412 3.40 1.58 -31.96
C SER A 412 2.73 2.95 -31.78
N THR A 413 1.55 2.99 -31.14
CA THR A 413 0.85 4.21 -30.73
C THR A 413 1.37 4.73 -29.40
N VAL A 414 1.41 3.88 -28.38
CA VAL A 414 1.63 4.26 -26.97
C VAL A 414 2.99 4.95 -26.76
N TRP A 415 4.06 4.45 -27.40
CA TRP A 415 5.40 5.04 -27.22
C TRP A 415 5.48 6.50 -27.68
N GLN A 416 4.66 6.90 -28.66
CA GLN A 416 4.62 8.29 -29.15
C GLN A 416 3.84 9.19 -28.18
N ARG A 417 2.81 8.64 -27.52
CA ARG A 417 1.93 9.37 -26.60
C ARG A 417 2.64 9.77 -25.31
N ILE A 418 3.65 9.00 -24.90
CA ILE A 418 4.47 9.31 -23.72
C ILE A 418 5.64 10.27 -23.99
N ALA A 419 5.75 10.81 -25.20
CA ALA A 419 6.74 11.83 -25.50
C ALA A 419 6.44 13.12 -24.71
N TYR A 420 7.46 13.71 -24.09
CA TYR A 420 7.24 14.94 -23.33
C TYR A 420 6.69 16.07 -24.20
N PRO A 421 5.69 16.84 -23.69
CA PRO A 421 5.26 18.07 -24.31
C PRO A 421 6.39 19.09 -24.46
N PRO A 422 6.20 20.11 -25.32
CA PRO A 422 7.01 21.32 -25.31
C PRO A 422 7.05 21.96 -23.90
N ALA A 423 8.17 22.61 -23.58
CA ALA A 423 8.38 23.20 -22.25
C ALA A 423 7.29 24.22 -21.85
N SER A 424 6.65 24.90 -22.81
CA SER A 424 5.54 25.82 -22.54
C SER A 424 4.34 25.14 -21.90
N VAL A 425 3.96 23.95 -22.37
CA VAL A 425 2.83 23.18 -21.84
C VAL A 425 3.17 22.61 -20.47
N LEU A 426 4.39 22.10 -20.30
CA LEU A 426 4.85 21.52 -19.01
C LEU A 426 4.86 22.54 -17.86
N VAL A 427 5.00 23.84 -18.15
CA VAL A 427 4.97 24.90 -17.13
C VAL A 427 3.56 25.08 -16.57
N ASP A 428 2.53 24.93 -17.42
CA ASP A 428 1.13 25.09 -17.04
C ASP A 428 0.60 23.91 -16.21
N TRP A 429 1.25 22.74 -16.28
CA TRP A 429 0.89 21.57 -15.49
C TRP A 429 1.19 21.77 -14.01
N ASP A 430 0.25 21.37 -13.17
CA ASP A 430 0.40 21.33 -11.72
C ASP A 430 1.23 20.11 -11.27
N SER A 431 1.37 19.92 -9.95
CA SER A 431 2.12 18.78 -9.40
C SER A 431 1.44 17.44 -9.64
N ALA A 432 0.10 17.40 -9.71
CA ALA A 432 -0.67 16.18 -9.89
C ALA A 432 -0.57 15.69 -11.33
N ASP A 433 -0.70 16.58 -12.32
CA ASP A 433 -0.55 16.27 -13.74
C ASP A 433 0.85 15.75 -14.07
N ARG A 434 1.89 16.37 -13.50
CA ARG A 434 3.28 15.92 -13.70
C ARG A 434 3.55 14.54 -13.08
N ALA A 435 3.00 14.29 -11.89
CA ALA A 435 3.11 13.00 -11.23
C ALA A 435 2.35 11.92 -12.02
N GLY A 436 1.09 12.20 -12.37
CA GLY A 436 0.24 11.31 -13.14
C GLY A 436 0.81 10.97 -14.52
N PHE A 437 1.33 11.94 -15.27
CA PHE A 437 2.03 11.65 -16.52
C PHE A 437 3.28 10.79 -16.29
N SER A 438 4.03 11.03 -15.21
CA SER A 438 5.19 10.20 -14.86
C SER A 438 4.80 8.77 -14.51
N ASP A 439 3.64 8.55 -13.89
CA ASP A 439 3.14 7.22 -13.55
C ASP A 439 2.62 6.51 -14.80
N ALA A 440 1.88 7.20 -15.67
CA ALA A 440 1.47 6.67 -16.98
C ALA A 440 2.69 6.22 -17.83
N ARG A 441 3.83 6.91 -17.75
CA ARG A 441 5.06 6.46 -18.42
C ARG A 441 5.63 5.16 -17.84
N LYS A 442 5.48 4.93 -16.53
CA LYS A 442 5.89 3.68 -15.89
C LYS A 442 4.96 2.55 -16.30
N ASP A 443 3.64 2.80 -16.36
CA ASP A 443 2.68 1.81 -16.82
C ASP A 443 2.98 1.37 -18.27
N VAL A 444 3.43 2.29 -19.12
CA VAL A 444 3.91 1.95 -20.48
C VAL A 444 5.19 1.12 -20.45
N ALA A 445 6.11 1.43 -19.54
CA ALA A 445 7.32 0.63 -19.36
C ALA A 445 6.98 -0.80 -18.93
N ASP A 446 6.03 -0.97 -18.01
CA ASP A 446 5.57 -2.27 -17.52
C ASP A 446 4.89 -3.06 -18.66
N LEU A 447 4.02 -2.42 -19.45
CA LEU A 447 3.43 -3.03 -20.65
C LEU A 447 4.49 -3.50 -21.65
N LEU A 448 5.54 -2.72 -21.87
CA LEU A 448 6.65 -3.09 -22.76
C LEU A 448 7.41 -4.31 -22.24
N GLN A 449 7.67 -4.39 -20.94
CA GLN A 449 8.31 -5.54 -20.30
C GLN A 449 7.45 -6.80 -20.42
N SER A 450 6.14 -6.69 -20.15
CA SER A 450 5.19 -7.79 -20.36
C SER A 450 5.15 -8.21 -21.83
N THR A 451 5.16 -7.27 -22.77
CA THR A 451 5.17 -7.60 -24.21
C THR A 451 6.46 -8.27 -24.65
N PHE A 452 7.59 -7.97 -24.02
CA PHE A 452 8.86 -8.63 -24.33
C PHE A 452 8.79 -10.14 -24.05
N THR A 453 8.00 -10.58 -23.06
CA THR A 453 7.82 -12.01 -22.77
C THR A 453 7.21 -12.79 -23.94
N VAL A 454 6.35 -12.12 -24.73
CA VAL A 454 5.70 -12.69 -25.92
C VAL A 454 6.56 -12.51 -27.18
N THR A 455 7.18 -11.34 -27.35
CA THR A 455 7.83 -10.94 -28.61
C THR A 455 9.34 -11.20 -28.65
N GLY A 456 10.03 -11.06 -27.51
CA GLY A 456 11.46 -11.28 -27.35
C GLY A 456 12.38 -10.21 -27.99
N PRO A 457 13.60 -10.60 -28.41
CA PRO A 457 14.63 -9.68 -28.95
C PRO A 457 14.22 -8.72 -30.09
N PRO A 458 13.25 -9.04 -30.98
CA PRO A 458 12.76 -8.10 -31.99
C PRO A 458 12.25 -6.77 -31.42
N LEU A 459 11.71 -6.76 -30.19
CA LEU A 459 11.22 -5.54 -29.56
C LEU A 459 12.36 -4.56 -29.25
N ILE A 460 13.49 -5.07 -28.75
CA ILE A 460 14.71 -4.28 -28.51
C ILE A 460 15.23 -3.70 -29.82
N SER A 461 15.27 -4.52 -30.87
CA SER A 461 15.71 -4.10 -32.20
C SER A 461 14.84 -2.97 -32.75
N THR A 462 13.54 -3.02 -32.50
CA THR A 462 12.59 -1.96 -32.88
C THR A 462 12.93 -0.64 -32.19
N PHE A 463 13.06 -0.62 -30.86
CA PHE A 463 13.35 0.62 -30.14
C PHE A 463 14.79 1.13 -30.33
N ALA A 464 15.76 0.24 -30.54
CA ALA A 464 17.12 0.62 -30.96
C ALA A 464 17.09 1.36 -32.31
N ASN A 465 16.36 0.82 -33.30
CA ASN A 465 16.21 1.45 -34.60
C ASN A 465 15.46 2.80 -34.52
N LEU A 466 14.40 2.89 -33.72
CA LEU A 466 13.67 4.16 -33.50
C LEU A 466 14.57 5.22 -32.85
N THR A 467 15.41 4.81 -31.90
CA THR A 467 16.40 5.70 -31.26
C THR A 467 17.38 6.23 -32.30
N LEU A 468 17.95 5.36 -33.14
CA LEU A 468 18.89 5.74 -34.21
C LEU A 468 18.25 6.67 -35.26
N GLN A 469 17.01 6.39 -35.67
CA GLN A 469 16.27 7.22 -36.62
C GLN A 469 15.97 8.62 -36.07
N SER A 470 15.84 8.73 -34.74
CA SER A 470 15.48 9.98 -34.06
C SER A 470 16.69 10.85 -33.67
N LEU A 471 17.92 10.48 -34.04
CA LEU A 471 19.16 11.26 -33.78
C LEU A 471 19.25 12.58 -34.59
N SER A 472 18.15 13.04 -35.18
CA SER A 472 18.09 14.29 -35.94
C SER A 472 17.71 15.49 -35.04
N PRO A 473 18.15 16.71 -35.37
CA PRO A 473 17.89 17.90 -34.57
C PRO A 473 16.42 18.34 -34.49
N HIS A 474 15.52 17.71 -35.26
CA HIS A 474 14.11 18.04 -35.31
C HIS A 474 13.23 17.06 -34.50
N SER A 475 13.81 15.99 -33.94
CA SER A 475 13.08 14.85 -33.37
C SER A 475 13.44 14.55 -31.91
N TRP A 476 13.84 15.54 -31.12
CA TRP A 476 14.33 15.32 -29.75
C TRP A 476 13.31 14.72 -28.78
N SER A 477 12.02 15.01 -28.95
CA SER A 477 10.95 14.39 -28.16
C SER A 477 10.79 12.91 -28.49
N ALA A 478 10.84 12.55 -29.78
CA ALA A 478 10.80 11.17 -30.24
C ALA A 478 12.05 10.39 -29.81
N LEU A 479 13.23 11.03 -29.85
CA LEU A 479 14.47 10.45 -29.33
C LEU A 479 14.37 10.14 -27.83
N GLU A 480 13.84 11.08 -27.05
CA GLU A 480 13.65 10.88 -25.60
C GLU A 480 12.68 9.73 -25.32
N ALA A 481 11.54 9.68 -25.99
CA ALA A 481 10.56 8.63 -25.81
C ALA A 481 11.11 7.25 -26.23
N ALA A 482 11.77 7.16 -27.39
CA ALA A 482 12.38 5.92 -27.87
C ALA A 482 13.51 5.44 -26.94
N ALA A 483 14.37 6.35 -26.46
CA ALA A 483 15.43 6.03 -25.51
C ALA A 483 14.86 5.60 -24.15
N PHE A 484 13.76 6.21 -23.70
CA PHE A 484 13.05 5.79 -22.48
C PHE A 484 12.49 4.37 -22.63
N CYS A 485 11.79 4.07 -23.73
CA CYS A 485 11.25 2.74 -24.02
C CYS A 485 12.33 1.68 -24.20
N LEU A 486 13.45 2.02 -24.84
CA LEU A 486 14.61 1.13 -24.91
C LEU A 486 15.16 0.87 -23.50
N GLY A 487 15.36 1.93 -22.72
CA GLY A 487 15.86 1.84 -21.36
C GLY A 487 14.93 1.09 -20.41
N SER A 488 13.61 1.06 -20.62
CA SER A 488 12.70 0.24 -19.78
C SER A 488 12.82 -1.26 -20.03
N LEU A 489 13.37 -1.67 -21.17
CA LEU A 489 13.58 -3.07 -21.52
C LEU A 489 14.96 -3.60 -21.10
N ALA A 490 15.77 -2.82 -20.37
CA ALA A 490 17.12 -3.20 -19.97
C ALA A 490 17.12 -4.47 -19.09
N ASP A 491 16.23 -4.54 -18.10
CA ASP A 491 16.11 -5.68 -17.18
C ASP A 491 15.69 -6.98 -17.89
N CYS A 492 14.99 -6.87 -19.03
CA CYS A 492 14.56 -8.00 -19.83
C CYS A 492 15.71 -8.70 -20.58
N VAL A 493 16.86 -8.04 -20.74
CA VAL A 493 18.01 -8.53 -21.52
C VAL A 493 19.27 -8.73 -20.67
N THR A 494 19.17 -8.62 -19.36
CA THR A 494 20.26 -8.93 -18.43
C THR A 494 20.75 -10.37 -18.66
N GLY A 495 22.02 -10.52 -19.03
CA GLY A 495 22.65 -11.80 -19.34
C GLY A 495 22.33 -12.39 -20.74
N ASP A 496 21.52 -11.73 -21.58
CA ASP A 496 21.19 -12.21 -22.92
C ASP A 496 21.99 -11.50 -24.03
N ALA A 497 22.92 -12.22 -24.66
CA ALA A 497 23.77 -11.68 -25.71
C ALA A 497 23.05 -11.45 -27.05
N ARG A 498 21.82 -11.97 -27.25
CA ARG A 498 21.09 -11.86 -28.53
C ARG A 498 20.76 -10.42 -28.92
N CYS A 499 20.75 -9.50 -27.95
CA CYS A 499 20.41 -8.10 -28.16
C CYS A 499 21.66 -7.19 -28.32
N ASP A 500 22.86 -7.72 -28.09
CA ASP A 500 24.09 -6.94 -28.02
C ASP A 500 24.43 -6.25 -29.36
N ASP A 501 24.04 -6.83 -30.51
CA ASP A 501 24.26 -6.22 -31.83
C ASP A 501 23.42 -4.94 -32.02
N SER A 502 22.14 -4.98 -31.62
CA SER A 502 21.25 -3.82 -31.68
C SER A 502 21.70 -2.72 -30.71
N LEU A 503 22.16 -3.09 -29.52
CA LEU A 503 22.72 -2.15 -28.54
C LEU A 503 24.05 -1.55 -29.01
N ARG A 504 24.92 -2.34 -29.63
CA ARG A 504 26.19 -1.87 -30.22
C ARG A 504 25.94 -0.82 -31.28
N ALA A 505 24.93 -1.00 -32.12
CA ALA A 505 24.56 0.00 -33.11
C ALA A 505 24.19 1.36 -32.48
N VAL A 506 23.51 1.35 -31.33
CA VAL A 506 23.13 2.57 -30.58
C VAL A 506 24.35 3.22 -29.91
N PHE A 507 25.15 2.47 -29.16
CA PHE A 507 26.27 3.04 -28.39
C PHE A 507 27.52 3.35 -29.21
N SER A 508 27.63 2.85 -30.44
CA SER A 508 28.65 3.26 -31.42
C SER A 508 28.20 4.37 -32.37
N SER A 509 26.96 4.85 -32.22
CA SER A 509 26.39 5.95 -33.00
C SER A 509 26.95 7.32 -32.56
N PRO A 510 26.69 8.42 -33.29
CA PRO A 510 27.12 9.76 -32.89
C PRO A 510 26.39 10.31 -31.64
N LEU A 511 25.59 9.47 -30.95
CA LEU A 511 24.89 9.84 -29.72
C LEU A 511 25.83 10.44 -28.67
N PHE A 512 27.02 9.86 -28.45
CA PHE A 512 27.95 10.37 -27.44
C PHE A 512 28.49 11.77 -27.80
N ASP A 513 28.83 12.00 -29.07
CA ASP A 513 29.30 13.31 -29.54
C ASP A 513 28.19 14.38 -29.42
N LEU A 514 26.94 14.00 -29.73
CA LEU A 514 25.78 14.89 -29.57
C LEU A 514 25.55 15.27 -28.11
N LEU A 515 25.74 14.34 -27.16
CA LEU A 515 25.56 14.60 -25.73
C LEU A 515 26.65 15.52 -25.15
N GLN A 516 27.85 15.52 -25.73
CA GLN A 516 28.94 16.45 -25.39
C GLN A 516 28.70 17.88 -25.89
N THR A 517 27.87 18.05 -26.93
CA THR A 517 27.62 19.37 -27.55
C THR A 517 26.81 20.29 -26.61
N ALA A 518 27.05 21.60 -26.68
CA ALA A 518 26.49 22.60 -25.77
C ALA A 518 24.95 22.59 -25.68
N ARG A 519 24.43 22.98 -24.50
CA ARG A 519 23.02 22.96 -24.07
C ARG A 519 21.99 23.53 -25.05
N GLU A 520 22.38 24.38 -25.99
CA GLU A 520 21.48 25.05 -26.92
C GLU A 520 20.93 24.13 -28.02
N SER A 521 21.56 22.98 -28.27
CA SER A 521 21.15 22.06 -29.34
C SER A 521 20.14 20.99 -28.93
N MET A 522 20.12 20.55 -27.67
CA MET A 522 19.30 19.40 -27.21
C MET A 522 18.65 19.67 -25.85
N PRO A 523 17.34 19.40 -25.68
CA PRO A 523 16.63 19.58 -24.41
C PRO A 523 17.26 18.82 -23.24
N GLY A 524 17.26 19.43 -22.06
CA GLY A 524 17.87 18.84 -20.85
C GLY A 524 17.30 17.46 -20.48
N ARG A 525 15.98 17.25 -20.61
CA ARG A 525 15.34 15.95 -20.33
C ARG A 525 15.83 14.86 -21.29
N THR A 526 15.90 15.14 -22.59
CA THR A 526 16.43 14.18 -23.59
C THR A 526 17.86 13.79 -23.24
N ARG A 527 18.72 14.75 -22.87
CA ARG A 527 20.10 14.47 -22.42
C ARG A 527 20.14 13.58 -21.18
N GLN A 528 19.28 13.85 -20.19
CA GLN A 528 19.17 13.04 -18.97
C GLN A 528 18.74 11.60 -19.30
N THR A 529 17.71 11.40 -20.12
CA THR A 529 17.23 10.07 -20.52
C THR A 529 18.31 9.28 -21.26
N CYS A 530 19.03 9.91 -22.20
CA CYS A 530 20.13 9.25 -22.91
C CYS A 530 21.34 8.92 -22.01
N ILE A 531 21.64 9.73 -20.99
CA ILE A 531 22.68 9.38 -20.00
C ILE A 531 22.22 8.22 -19.11
N SER A 532 20.98 8.25 -18.64
CA SER A 532 20.39 7.13 -17.89
C SER A 532 20.32 5.85 -18.70
N LEU A 533 20.24 5.91 -20.04
CA LEU A 533 20.32 4.72 -20.89
C LEU A 533 21.66 3.99 -20.72
N ILE A 534 22.77 4.73 -20.59
CA ILE A 534 24.10 4.14 -20.36
C ILE A 534 24.14 3.40 -19.02
N GLU A 535 23.56 4.01 -17.98
CA GLU A 535 23.45 3.40 -16.65
C GLU A 535 22.68 2.08 -16.69
N ARG A 536 21.51 2.05 -17.34
CA ARG A 536 20.62 0.89 -17.37
C ARG A 536 21.22 -0.31 -18.12
N TYR A 537 22.12 -0.06 -19.06
CA TYR A 537 22.80 -1.10 -19.83
C TYR A 537 24.21 -1.42 -19.31
N SER A 538 24.47 -1.30 -17.99
CA SER A 538 25.77 -1.63 -17.39
C SER A 538 26.25 -3.04 -17.73
N ASP A 539 25.33 -4.01 -17.74
CA ASP A 539 25.66 -5.42 -18.01
C ASP A 539 26.10 -5.64 -19.45
N TYR A 540 25.59 -4.83 -20.38
CA TYR A 540 26.04 -4.83 -21.77
C TYR A 540 27.49 -4.34 -21.87
N PHE A 541 27.87 -3.28 -21.15
CA PHE A 541 29.24 -2.76 -21.15
C PHE A 541 30.25 -3.71 -20.49
N GLU A 542 29.80 -4.58 -19.59
CA GLU A 542 30.63 -5.66 -19.05
C GLU A 542 30.99 -6.70 -20.12
N ARG A 543 30.06 -7.01 -21.04
CA ARG A 543 30.27 -7.94 -22.16
C ARG A 543 30.99 -7.30 -23.35
N GLU A 544 30.59 -6.09 -23.74
CA GLU A 544 31.14 -5.33 -24.86
C GLU A 544 32.03 -4.18 -24.36
N THR A 545 33.27 -4.52 -24.02
CA THR A 545 34.22 -3.59 -23.40
C THR A 545 34.75 -2.49 -24.34
N GLN A 546 34.52 -2.59 -25.65
CA GLN A 546 35.03 -1.64 -26.65
C GLN A 546 34.39 -0.25 -26.51
N SER A 547 33.11 -0.18 -26.12
CA SER A 547 32.37 1.09 -25.99
C SER A 547 32.51 1.74 -24.62
N LEU A 548 33.06 1.03 -23.62
CA LEU A 548 33.19 1.50 -22.24
C LEU A 548 34.05 2.77 -22.08
N PRO A 549 35.24 2.91 -22.71
CA PRO A 549 36.04 4.12 -22.59
C PRO A 549 35.33 5.37 -23.15
N ALA A 550 34.61 5.22 -24.26
CA ALA A 550 33.86 6.32 -24.87
C ALA A 550 32.72 6.79 -23.97
N ALA A 551 31.99 5.85 -23.34
CA ALA A 551 30.95 6.15 -22.38
C ALA A 551 31.50 6.88 -21.13
N LEU A 552 32.59 6.38 -20.54
CA LEU A 552 33.20 7.01 -19.36
C LEU A 552 33.73 8.42 -19.66
N ASN A 553 34.40 8.61 -20.80
CA ASN A 553 34.89 9.92 -21.22
C ASN A 553 33.75 10.94 -21.37
N LEU A 554 32.64 10.53 -21.98
CA LEU A 554 31.42 11.34 -22.04
C LEU A 554 30.94 11.69 -20.63
N LEU A 555 30.75 10.69 -19.76
CA LEU A 555 30.18 10.89 -18.43
C LEU A 555 31.01 11.86 -17.57
N PHE A 556 32.34 11.72 -17.58
CA PHE A 556 33.22 12.67 -16.88
C PHE A 556 33.20 14.08 -17.49
N SER A 557 33.05 14.20 -18.82
CA SER A 557 32.99 15.51 -19.48
C SER A 557 31.74 16.32 -19.11
N VAL A 558 30.63 15.65 -18.79
CA VAL A 558 29.34 16.30 -18.47
C VAL A 558 29.11 16.52 -16.97
N LEU A 559 30.03 16.09 -16.09
CA LEU A 559 29.92 16.30 -14.64
C LEU A 559 29.89 17.78 -14.22
N ALA A 560 30.43 18.67 -15.06
CA ALA A 560 30.37 20.11 -14.84
C ALA A 560 28.99 20.72 -15.13
N ASP A 561 28.07 19.99 -15.75
CA ASP A 561 26.72 20.45 -16.04
C ASP A 561 25.78 20.10 -14.85
N PRO A 562 25.25 21.10 -14.10
CA PRO A 562 24.34 20.86 -12.98
C PRO A 562 23.13 19.95 -13.26
N LEU A 563 22.62 19.93 -14.50
CA LEU A 563 21.46 19.12 -14.87
C LEU A 563 21.84 17.64 -15.08
N LEU A 564 23.09 17.38 -15.46
CA LEU A 564 23.58 16.05 -15.83
C LEU A 564 24.53 15.45 -14.79
N ALA A 565 25.09 16.26 -13.89
CA ALA A 565 26.04 15.81 -12.87
C ALA A 565 25.51 14.65 -12.02
N GLY A 566 24.25 14.74 -11.57
CA GLY A 566 23.60 13.69 -10.79
C GLY A 566 23.45 12.37 -11.57
N PRO A 567 22.75 12.37 -12.72
CA PRO A 567 22.65 11.19 -13.60
C PRO A 567 24.01 10.63 -14.01
N ALA A 568 24.94 11.48 -14.44
CA ALA A 568 26.26 11.04 -14.88
C ALA A 568 27.07 10.39 -13.75
N ALA A 569 27.06 10.96 -12.54
CA ALA A 569 27.72 10.35 -11.39
C ALA A 569 27.11 8.99 -11.01
N LYS A 570 25.79 8.82 -11.18
CA LYS A 570 25.11 7.53 -10.99
C LYS A 570 25.52 6.51 -12.06
N SER A 571 25.56 6.91 -13.33
CA SER A 571 26.05 6.06 -14.43
C SER A 571 27.50 5.64 -14.23
N ILE A 572 28.39 6.56 -13.82
CA ILE A 572 29.80 6.24 -13.51
C ILE A 572 29.87 5.21 -12.38
N GLN A 573 29.11 5.42 -11.30
CA GLN A 573 29.09 4.48 -10.18
C GLN A 573 28.69 3.07 -10.61
N GLN A 574 27.61 2.95 -11.40
CA GLN A 574 27.10 1.65 -11.84
C GLN A 574 28.06 0.95 -12.82
N LEU A 575 28.59 1.69 -13.82
CA LEU A 575 29.57 1.14 -14.76
C LEU A 575 30.85 0.69 -14.04
N CYS A 576 31.36 1.49 -13.10
CA CYS A 576 32.52 1.12 -12.30
C CYS A 576 32.26 -0.09 -11.42
N SER A 577 31.06 -0.23 -10.83
CA SER A 577 30.75 -1.39 -9.98
C SER A 577 30.57 -2.69 -10.77
N SER A 578 29.98 -2.64 -11.98
CA SER A 578 29.80 -3.80 -12.85
C SER A 578 31.11 -4.19 -13.53
N SER A 579 31.84 -3.23 -14.12
CA SER A 579 33.08 -3.48 -14.87
C SER A 579 34.37 -3.34 -14.03
N ARG A 580 34.30 -3.54 -12.70
CA ARG A 580 35.40 -3.25 -11.76
C ARG A 580 36.71 -3.98 -12.09
N SER A 581 36.62 -5.25 -12.50
CA SER A 581 37.78 -6.09 -12.82
C SER A 581 38.50 -5.63 -14.08
N ILE A 582 37.75 -5.15 -15.07
CA ILE A 582 38.27 -4.59 -16.33
C ILE A 582 38.94 -3.23 -16.08
N LEU A 583 38.35 -2.41 -15.20
CA LEU A 583 38.82 -1.05 -14.91
C LEU A 583 39.95 -0.99 -13.86
N ALA A 584 40.28 -2.11 -13.20
CA ALA A 584 41.25 -2.16 -12.11
C ALA A 584 42.63 -1.58 -12.48
N SER A 585 43.08 -1.76 -13.73
CA SER A 585 44.35 -1.20 -14.22
C SER A 585 44.36 0.33 -14.30
N GLU A 586 43.19 0.95 -14.44
CA GLU A 586 43.02 2.38 -14.62
C GLU A 586 42.77 3.14 -13.30
N ALA A 587 42.77 2.46 -12.15
CA ALA A 587 42.46 3.04 -10.83
C ALA A 587 43.26 4.34 -10.55
N GLY A 588 44.54 4.38 -10.91
CA GLY A 588 45.37 5.58 -10.77
C GLY A 588 44.94 6.74 -11.67
N ALA A 589 44.49 6.46 -12.89
CA ALA A 589 43.96 7.46 -13.82
C ALA A 589 42.67 8.09 -13.27
N PHE A 590 41.76 7.27 -12.75
CA PHE A 590 40.54 7.73 -12.08
C PHE A 590 40.82 8.66 -10.90
N LEU A 591 41.80 8.32 -10.05
CA LEU A 591 42.21 9.18 -8.92
C LEU A 591 42.75 10.53 -9.40
N SER A 592 43.59 10.53 -10.45
CA SER A 592 44.14 11.77 -11.02
C SER A 592 43.07 12.65 -11.66
N GLN A 593 42.10 12.04 -12.34
CA GLN A 593 40.98 12.73 -12.97
C GLN A 593 40.06 13.33 -11.92
N TYR A 594 39.75 12.59 -10.85
CA TYR A 594 38.99 13.10 -9.72
C TYR A 594 39.69 14.29 -9.04
N GLN A 595 41.01 14.22 -8.83
CA GLN A 595 41.78 15.34 -8.29
C GLN A 595 41.69 16.59 -9.19
N GLY A 596 41.74 16.42 -10.51
CA GLY A 596 41.53 17.51 -11.48
C GLY A 596 40.14 18.11 -11.37
N ILE A 597 39.11 17.28 -11.34
CA ILE A 597 37.71 17.74 -11.27
C ILE A 597 37.41 18.42 -9.91
N ALA A 598 37.87 17.84 -8.80
CA ALA A 598 37.67 18.38 -7.46
C ALA A 598 38.34 19.75 -7.25
N THR A 599 39.36 20.08 -8.05
CA THR A 599 40.03 21.40 -8.01
C THR A 599 39.43 22.41 -8.99
N GLN A 600 38.83 21.95 -10.10
CA GLN A 600 38.38 22.81 -11.20
C GLN A 600 36.86 23.06 -11.21
N THR A 601 36.07 22.16 -10.65
CA THR A 601 34.62 22.13 -10.87
C THR A 601 33.85 22.06 -9.54
N GLN A 602 32.79 22.88 -9.41
CA GLN A 602 31.87 22.79 -8.28
C GLN A 602 30.92 21.60 -8.49
N MET A 603 31.17 20.49 -7.81
CA MET A 603 30.31 19.31 -7.87
C MET A 603 29.33 19.27 -6.70
N ASP A 604 28.15 18.72 -6.94
CA ASP A 604 27.21 18.40 -5.88
C ASP A 604 27.75 17.33 -4.92
N CYS A 605 27.41 17.40 -3.64
CA CYS A 605 27.90 16.48 -2.61
C CYS A 605 27.47 15.03 -2.89
N VAL A 606 26.28 14.83 -3.46
CA VAL A 606 25.80 13.49 -3.83
C VAL A 606 26.58 12.95 -5.04
N ALA A 607 26.91 13.80 -6.01
CA ALA A 607 27.78 13.40 -7.13
C ALA A 607 29.18 13.01 -6.63
N VAL A 608 29.74 13.77 -5.70
CA VAL A 608 31.03 13.46 -5.05
C VAL A 608 30.99 12.10 -4.35
N GLU A 609 29.96 11.85 -3.53
CA GLU A 609 29.76 10.56 -2.86
C GLU A 609 29.76 9.38 -3.86
N ARG A 610 28.96 9.50 -4.93
CA ARG A 610 28.83 8.45 -5.96
C ARG A 610 30.14 8.19 -6.70
N ILE A 611 30.87 9.25 -7.08
CA ILE A 611 32.15 9.11 -7.77
C ILE A 611 33.20 8.49 -6.85
N MET A 612 33.28 8.91 -5.58
CA MET A 612 34.20 8.27 -4.63
C MET A 612 33.87 6.79 -4.42
N GLY A 613 32.59 6.44 -4.33
CA GLY A 613 32.15 5.04 -4.29
C GLY A 613 32.49 4.26 -5.57
N ALA A 614 32.38 4.90 -6.74
CA ALA A 614 32.77 4.32 -8.04
C ALA A 614 34.26 3.98 -8.07
N ILE A 615 35.11 4.93 -7.68
CA ILE A 615 36.57 4.76 -7.62
C ILE A 615 36.92 3.68 -6.60
N ALA A 616 36.26 3.66 -5.44
CA ALA A 616 36.45 2.61 -4.44
C ALA A 616 36.11 1.21 -4.98
N ALA A 617 35.05 1.06 -5.78
CA ALA A 617 34.70 -0.20 -6.43
C ALA A 617 35.76 -0.68 -7.42
N VAL A 618 36.37 0.23 -8.18
CA VAL A 618 37.50 -0.10 -9.06
C VAL A 618 38.75 -0.48 -8.25
N ILE A 619 39.04 0.26 -7.17
CA ILE A 619 40.18 -0.05 -6.29
C ILE A 619 40.01 -1.43 -5.63
N GLN A 620 38.79 -1.81 -5.23
CA GLN A 620 38.50 -3.12 -4.63
C GLN A 620 38.97 -4.28 -5.51
N ALA A 621 38.90 -4.14 -6.83
CA ALA A 621 39.28 -5.16 -7.80
C ALA A 621 40.79 -5.20 -8.15
N VAL A 622 41.62 -4.31 -7.58
CA VAL A 622 43.08 -4.29 -7.82
C VAL A 622 43.72 -5.51 -7.15
N PRO A 623 44.45 -6.38 -7.88
CA PRO A 623 44.94 -7.66 -7.33
C PRO A 623 46.06 -7.51 -6.29
N ASP A 624 46.91 -6.49 -6.39
CA ASP A 624 47.99 -6.24 -5.43
C ASP A 624 47.51 -5.43 -4.23
N ASP A 625 47.58 -6.02 -3.04
CA ASP A 625 47.10 -5.40 -1.79
C ASP A 625 47.87 -4.11 -1.44
N ASN A 626 49.18 -4.03 -1.71
CA ASN A 626 49.96 -2.84 -1.40
C ASN A 626 49.54 -1.64 -2.24
N THR A 627 49.39 -1.85 -3.55
CA THR A 627 48.89 -0.86 -4.50
C THR A 627 47.44 -0.48 -4.18
N ARG A 628 46.61 -1.47 -3.80
CA ARG A 628 45.23 -1.24 -3.36
C ARG A 628 45.18 -0.29 -2.16
N PHE A 629 45.99 -0.55 -1.12
CA PHE A 629 46.05 0.31 0.06
C PHE A 629 46.61 1.69 -0.24
N GLU A 630 47.59 1.83 -1.14
CA GLU A 630 48.11 3.13 -1.57
C GLU A 630 47.06 3.98 -2.28
N HIS A 631 46.29 3.38 -3.20
CA HIS A 631 45.16 4.06 -3.84
C HIS A 631 44.07 4.45 -2.84
N LEU A 632 43.81 3.62 -1.83
CA LEU A 632 42.86 3.95 -0.75
C LEU A 632 43.34 5.09 0.15
N ASP A 633 44.63 5.14 0.49
CA ASP A 633 45.20 6.26 1.25
C ASP A 633 44.98 7.59 0.50
N VAL A 634 45.21 7.61 -0.81
CA VAL A 634 44.94 8.79 -1.64
C VAL A 634 43.45 9.16 -1.59
N LEU A 635 42.55 8.19 -1.78
CA LEU A 635 41.11 8.44 -1.76
C LEU A 635 40.62 8.97 -0.40
N LEU A 636 41.06 8.35 0.69
CA LEU A 636 40.72 8.76 2.06
C LEU A 636 41.33 10.12 2.43
N SER A 637 42.45 10.51 1.83
CA SER A 637 43.05 11.83 2.09
C SER A 637 42.15 13.00 1.66
N PHE A 638 41.35 12.82 0.60
CA PHE A 638 40.35 13.83 0.18
C PHE A 638 39.26 13.98 1.24
N ILE A 639 38.76 12.87 1.77
CA ILE A 639 37.74 12.85 2.82
C ILE A 639 38.30 13.45 4.12
N GLN A 640 39.53 13.11 4.47
CA GLN A 640 40.19 13.63 5.67
C GLN A 640 40.37 15.16 5.59
N LYS A 641 40.63 15.71 4.40
CA LYS A 641 40.68 17.16 4.18
C LYS A 641 39.31 17.81 4.45
N ASP A 642 38.23 17.23 3.95
CA ASP A 642 36.86 17.72 4.18
C ASP A 642 36.45 17.64 5.67
N ALA A 643 36.78 16.52 6.34
CA ALA A 643 36.54 16.35 7.77
C ALA A 643 37.30 17.37 8.63
N ARG A 644 38.59 17.60 8.32
CA ARG A 644 39.40 18.64 9.02
C ARG A 644 38.84 20.04 8.79
N MET A 645 38.40 20.34 7.57
CA MET A 645 37.79 21.62 7.25
C MET A 645 36.50 21.84 8.05
N SER A 646 35.64 20.83 8.13
CA SER A 646 34.41 20.86 8.93
C SER A 646 34.69 21.20 10.40
N MET A 647 35.65 20.50 11.03
CA MET A 647 36.04 20.75 12.42
C MET A 647 36.63 22.15 12.63
N HIS A 648 37.46 22.61 11.69
CA HIS A 648 38.00 23.96 11.73
C HIS A 648 36.87 25.00 11.68
N LEU A 649 35.90 24.84 10.77
CA LEU A 649 34.75 25.73 10.65
C LEU A 649 33.85 25.70 11.91
N ALA A 650 33.67 24.53 12.54
CA ALA A 650 32.89 24.40 13.77
C ALA A 650 33.54 25.09 14.98
N SER A 651 34.88 25.22 14.97
CA SER A 651 35.62 25.90 16.03
C SER A 651 35.57 27.44 15.96
N LEU A 652 35.05 28.01 14.86
CA LEU A 652 35.00 29.46 14.65
C LEU A 652 33.76 30.09 15.34
N PRO A 653 33.92 31.18 16.13
CA PRO A 653 32.83 31.76 16.93
C PRO A 653 31.68 32.40 16.12
N THR A 654 31.94 32.85 14.89
CA THR A 654 30.95 33.46 13.99
C THR A 654 31.40 33.29 12.53
N LEU A 655 30.61 32.59 11.71
CA LEU A 655 30.74 32.61 10.25
C LEU A 655 30.14 33.93 9.75
N SER A 656 30.92 35.02 9.78
CA SER A 656 30.49 36.32 9.26
C SER A 656 30.19 36.24 7.77
N GLY A 657 29.09 36.83 7.31
CA GLY A 657 28.67 36.88 5.90
C GLY A 657 29.70 37.46 4.92
N ASP A 658 30.74 38.13 5.44
CA ASP A 658 31.88 38.69 4.68
C ASP A 658 33.10 37.74 4.61
N ALA A 659 32.90 36.43 4.71
CA ALA A 659 33.94 35.40 4.51
C ALA A 659 34.44 35.29 3.03
N SER A 660 34.21 36.31 2.21
CA SER A 660 34.81 36.50 0.89
C SER A 660 36.19 37.19 0.94
N GLY A 661 36.64 37.67 2.11
CA GLY A 661 37.93 38.34 2.31
C GLY A 661 39.08 37.46 2.84
N CYS A 662 38.79 36.32 3.47
CA CYS A 662 39.80 35.28 3.71
C CYS A 662 39.80 34.41 2.46
N GLY A 663 40.97 34.17 1.83
CA GLY A 663 41.13 33.31 0.64
C GLY A 663 40.83 31.83 0.87
N MET A 664 39.71 31.53 1.53
CA MET A 664 39.10 30.22 1.68
C MET A 664 38.11 30.09 0.53
N ASP A 665 38.42 29.26 -0.46
CA ASP A 665 37.46 28.79 -1.46
C ASP A 665 36.38 27.94 -0.76
N ILE A 666 35.42 28.59 -0.10
CA ILE A 666 34.37 27.91 0.64
C ILE A 666 33.33 27.38 -0.36
N HIS A 667 33.39 26.07 -0.57
CA HIS A 667 32.48 25.27 -1.38
C HIS A 667 31.01 25.51 -0.96
N ARG A 668 30.21 26.17 -1.81
CA ARG A 668 28.75 26.29 -1.62
C ARG A 668 28.05 25.18 -2.38
N CYS A 669 27.55 24.17 -1.66
CA CYS A 669 26.65 23.18 -2.25
C CYS A 669 25.27 23.81 -2.44
N SER A 670 24.55 23.44 -3.50
CA SER A 670 23.17 23.89 -3.77
C SER A 670 22.17 23.45 -2.70
N THR A 671 22.52 22.45 -1.89
CA THR A 671 21.70 21.94 -0.78
C THR A 671 21.89 22.69 0.54
N LEU A 672 22.82 23.65 0.59
CA LEU A 672 23.09 24.46 1.77
C LEU A 672 22.16 25.69 1.79
N ASN A 673 21.16 25.67 2.67
CA ASN A 673 20.22 26.80 2.83
C ASN A 673 20.77 27.89 3.75
N GLU A 674 21.47 27.51 4.83
CA GLU A 674 22.00 28.43 5.83
C GLU A 674 23.53 28.30 6.00
N LEU A 675 24.23 29.43 6.09
CA LEU A 675 25.69 29.45 6.29
C LEU A 675 26.10 28.94 7.68
N SER A 676 25.22 29.02 8.68
CA SER A 676 25.41 28.45 10.02
C SER A 676 25.57 26.92 10.00
N GLU A 677 24.95 26.24 9.04
CA GLU A 677 24.97 24.78 8.91
C GLU A 677 26.19 24.27 8.14
N LEU A 678 27.00 25.16 7.56
CA LEU A 678 28.16 24.82 6.75
C LEU A 678 29.15 23.85 7.43
N PRO A 679 29.50 23.99 8.73
CA PRO A 679 30.38 23.03 9.39
C PRO A 679 29.77 21.63 9.41
N THR A 680 28.49 21.51 9.77
CA THR A 680 27.75 20.25 9.83
C THR A 680 27.59 19.66 8.43
N HIS A 681 27.25 20.47 7.43
CA HIS A 681 27.13 20.04 6.03
C HIS A 681 28.44 19.43 5.50
N MET A 682 29.59 20.04 5.80
CA MET A 682 30.89 19.49 5.43
C MET A 682 31.23 18.19 6.18
N ALA A 683 30.81 18.05 7.44
CA ALA A 683 30.93 16.77 8.17
C ALA A 683 30.09 15.67 7.50
N LEU A 684 28.86 15.99 7.14
CA LEU A 684 27.93 15.07 6.47
C LEU A 684 28.44 14.68 5.09
N LYS A 685 29.01 15.60 4.32
CA LYS A 685 29.69 15.30 3.06
C LYS A 685 30.81 14.27 3.28
N ALA A 686 31.68 14.49 4.26
CA ALA A 686 32.77 13.56 4.56
C ALA A 686 32.25 12.18 4.99
N LEU A 687 31.22 12.12 5.85
CA LEU A 687 30.59 10.86 6.28
C LEU A 687 29.92 10.13 5.11
N ARG A 688 29.17 10.84 4.26
CA ARG A 688 28.57 10.28 3.04
C ARG A 688 29.62 9.70 2.10
N CYS A 689 30.74 10.42 1.91
CA CYS A 689 31.87 9.90 1.14
C CYS A 689 32.46 8.63 1.78
N LEU A 690 32.63 8.57 3.11
CA LEU A 690 33.06 7.34 3.79
C LEU A 690 32.08 6.19 3.57
N ILE A 691 30.78 6.45 3.63
CA ILE A 691 29.74 5.45 3.34
C ILE A 691 29.84 4.99 1.88
N GLY A 692 29.99 5.91 0.93
CA GLY A 692 30.14 5.60 -0.49
C GLY A 692 31.38 4.75 -0.77
N VAL A 693 32.52 5.09 -0.18
CA VAL A 693 33.76 4.30 -0.25
C VAL A 693 33.59 2.95 0.41
N GLY A 694 32.97 2.90 1.60
CA GLY A 694 32.68 1.67 2.33
C GLY A 694 31.84 0.70 1.51
N LYS A 695 30.77 1.19 0.87
CA LYS A 695 29.93 0.41 -0.06
C LYS A 695 30.66 0.00 -1.33
N GLY A 696 31.46 0.88 -1.92
CA GLY A 696 32.26 0.56 -3.11
C GLY A 696 33.28 -0.55 -2.85
N LEU A 697 33.83 -0.61 -1.64
CA LEU A 697 34.76 -1.66 -1.21
C LEU A 697 34.12 -3.00 -0.89
N GLN A 698 32.79 -3.10 -0.88
CA GLN A 698 32.10 -4.36 -0.59
C GLN A 698 32.33 -5.37 -1.72
N THR A 699 32.50 -6.63 -1.33
CA THR A 699 32.60 -7.75 -2.26
C THR A 699 31.31 -7.83 -3.08
N PRO A 700 31.37 -7.97 -4.42
CA PRO A 700 30.17 -8.04 -5.25
C PRO A 700 29.28 -9.22 -4.83
N GLY A 701 27.96 -9.00 -4.80
CA GLY A 701 26.97 -9.97 -4.31
C GLY A 701 26.88 -11.28 -5.11
N ASP A 702 27.41 -11.31 -6.33
CA ASP A 702 27.40 -12.47 -7.23
C ASP A 702 28.49 -13.52 -6.90
N VAL A 703 29.38 -13.23 -5.94
CA VAL A 703 30.38 -14.19 -5.45
C VAL A 703 29.74 -15.03 -4.35
N PRO A 704 29.62 -16.38 -4.52
CA PRO A 704 29.09 -17.25 -3.47
C PRO A 704 29.91 -17.08 -2.19
N VAL A 705 29.27 -16.62 -1.12
CA VAL A 705 29.91 -16.54 0.20
C VAL A 705 29.89 -17.93 0.81
N ASP A 706 31.06 -18.54 0.97
CA ASP A 706 31.20 -19.80 1.70
C ASP A 706 30.97 -19.56 3.20
N LEU A 707 29.82 -20.01 3.70
CA LEU A 707 29.39 -19.81 5.09
C LEU A 707 29.99 -20.85 6.06
N ASP A 708 30.64 -21.90 5.56
CA ASP A 708 31.15 -23.03 6.35
C ASP A 708 32.61 -22.84 6.81
N ILE A 709 33.29 -21.77 6.37
CA ILE A 709 34.65 -21.44 6.80
C ILE A 709 34.61 -20.68 8.14
N GLU A 710 35.12 -21.31 9.20
CA GLU A 710 35.41 -20.62 10.46
C GLU A 710 36.35 -19.44 10.20
N LYS A 711 35.96 -18.22 10.59
CA LYS A 711 36.80 -17.03 10.40
C LYS A 711 37.96 -17.07 11.38
N ASP A 712 39.14 -17.46 10.89
CA ASP A 712 40.39 -16.93 11.43
C ASP A 712 40.49 -15.47 10.98
N VAL A 713 39.86 -14.56 11.74
CA VAL A 713 40.27 -13.15 11.71
C VAL A 713 41.68 -13.16 12.28
N ALA A 714 42.67 -13.38 11.41
CA ALA A 714 44.07 -13.20 11.74
C ALA A 714 44.16 -11.82 12.38
N ALA A 715 44.53 -11.77 13.66
CA ALA A 715 44.66 -10.54 14.41
C ALA A 715 45.49 -9.58 13.57
N THR A 716 44.82 -8.61 12.96
CA THR A 716 45.45 -7.66 12.05
C THR A 716 46.36 -6.85 12.95
N GLY A 717 47.66 -7.15 12.92
CA GLY A 717 48.59 -6.51 13.84
C GLY A 717 48.49 -4.99 13.71
N GLU A 718 48.56 -4.27 14.83
CA GLU A 718 48.49 -2.80 14.89
C GLU A 718 49.50 -2.11 13.93
N ASN A 719 50.57 -2.83 13.53
CA ASN A 719 51.61 -2.39 12.60
C ASN A 719 51.35 -2.76 11.11
N SER A 720 50.18 -3.32 10.78
CA SER A 720 49.80 -3.59 9.39
C SER A 720 49.25 -2.32 8.74
N ARG A 721 49.49 -2.12 7.43
CA ARG A 721 48.90 -1.01 6.65
C ARG A 721 47.38 -0.96 6.81
N LEU A 722 46.73 -2.11 6.85
CA LEU A 722 45.28 -2.24 7.09
C LEU A 722 44.87 -1.73 8.48
N GLY A 723 45.63 -2.06 9.53
CA GLY A 723 45.39 -1.53 10.89
C GLY A 723 45.53 -0.01 10.96
N HIS A 724 46.47 0.58 10.23
CA HIS A 724 46.61 2.03 10.13
C HIS A 724 45.41 2.68 9.42
N LEU A 725 44.91 2.09 8.34
CA LEU A 725 43.70 2.54 7.64
C LEU A 725 42.47 2.50 8.56
N GLN A 726 42.22 1.37 9.22
CA GLN A 726 41.11 1.20 10.17
C GLN A 726 41.19 2.21 11.32
N SER A 727 42.38 2.40 11.89
CA SER A 727 42.61 3.39 12.95
C SER A 727 42.38 4.82 12.47
N GLY A 728 42.80 5.14 11.24
CA GLY A 728 42.56 6.44 10.60
C GLY A 728 41.07 6.72 10.41
N ILE A 729 40.30 5.75 9.91
CA ILE A 729 38.85 5.88 9.73
C ILE A 729 38.14 6.03 11.07
N MET A 730 38.46 5.17 12.05
CA MET A 730 37.86 5.26 13.40
C MET A 730 38.18 6.60 14.07
N SER A 731 39.43 7.08 13.93
CA SER A 731 39.80 8.40 14.46
C SER A 731 38.99 9.53 13.82
N MET A 732 38.69 9.45 12.51
CA MET A 732 37.82 10.44 11.85
C MET A 732 36.38 10.38 12.40
N ILE A 733 35.82 9.17 12.55
CA ILE A 733 34.47 8.95 13.10
C ILE A 733 34.36 9.58 14.50
N VAL A 734 35.29 9.25 15.40
CA VAL A 734 35.29 9.73 16.78
C VAL A 734 35.45 11.25 16.85
N GLN A 735 36.32 11.83 16.00
CA GLN A 735 36.52 13.28 15.96
C GLN A 735 35.28 14.02 15.45
N LEU A 736 34.64 13.53 14.39
CA LEU A 736 33.41 14.12 13.85
C LEU A 736 32.25 14.00 14.84
N HIS A 737 32.09 12.86 15.51
CA HIS A 737 31.05 12.71 16.52
C HIS A 737 31.22 13.68 17.69
N ARG A 738 32.45 13.87 18.19
CA ARG A 738 32.75 14.82 19.27
C ARG A 738 32.55 16.28 18.85
N ALA A 739 32.81 16.61 17.59
CA ALA A 739 32.59 17.95 17.06
C ALA A 739 31.09 18.26 16.89
N PHE A 740 30.26 17.26 16.59
CA PHE A 740 28.82 17.42 16.31
C PHE A 740 27.94 16.47 17.15
N PRO A 741 27.97 16.55 18.49
CA PRO A 741 27.32 15.56 19.38
C PRO A 741 25.78 15.64 19.40
N ARG A 742 25.19 16.69 18.82
CA ARG A 742 23.74 16.92 18.80
C ARG A 742 23.09 16.68 17.43
N SER A 743 23.87 16.27 16.43
CA SER A 743 23.35 16.02 15.09
C SER A 743 22.94 14.55 14.94
N ASP A 744 21.66 14.32 14.71
CA ASP A 744 21.07 13.03 14.39
C ASP A 744 21.56 12.48 13.04
N GLU A 745 21.73 13.34 12.03
CA GLU A 745 22.29 12.94 10.73
C GLU A 745 23.74 12.44 10.83
N VAL A 746 24.58 13.07 11.67
CA VAL A 746 25.95 12.60 11.93
C VAL A 746 25.94 11.23 12.61
N SER A 747 25.10 11.06 13.64
CA SER A 747 24.91 9.78 14.32
C SER A 747 24.44 8.67 13.36
N GLU A 748 23.51 8.99 12.46
CA GLU A 748 23.05 8.06 11.42
C GLU A 748 24.18 7.69 10.45
N GLY A 749 24.91 8.69 9.95
CA GLY A 749 26.03 8.49 9.04
C GLY A 749 27.09 7.56 9.62
N ILE A 750 27.45 7.74 10.89
CA ILE A 750 28.42 6.89 11.58
C ILE A 750 27.91 5.44 11.68
N CYS A 751 26.65 5.26 12.07
CA CYS A 751 26.04 3.93 12.13
C CYS A 751 26.07 3.22 10.76
N ASN A 752 25.85 3.96 9.67
CA ASN A 752 25.92 3.42 8.32
C ASN A 752 27.35 3.04 7.88
N ILE A 753 28.37 3.77 8.34
CA ILE A 753 29.78 3.40 8.13
C ILE A 753 30.12 2.07 8.81
N PHE A 754 29.61 1.84 10.03
CA PHE A 754 29.79 0.54 10.68
C PHE A 754 29.08 -0.59 9.92
N ARG A 755 27.83 -0.35 9.51
CA ARG A 755 27.05 -1.35 8.77
C ARG A 755 27.68 -1.75 7.44
N SER A 756 28.41 -0.87 6.75
CA SER A 756 29.09 -1.24 5.49
C SER A 756 30.16 -2.31 5.67
N GLY A 757 30.78 -2.41 6.86
CA GLY A 757 31.74 -3.47 7.16
C GLY A 757 31.12 -4.77 7.68
N PHE A 758 29.89 -4.73 8.19
CA PHE A 758 29.25 -5.90 8.82
C PHE A 758 28.82 -6.97 7.82
N SER A 759 28.60 -6.61 6.55
CA SER A 759 28.26 -7.56 5.48
C SER A 759 29.45 -8.38 5.00
N GLU A 760 30.68 -7.90 5.24
CA GLU A 760 31.88 -8.49 4.63
C GLU A 760 32.39 -9.72 5.39
N SER A 761 32.91 -10.68 4.62
CA SER A 761 33.54 -11.89 5.14
C SER A 761 35.06 -11.74 5.31
N GLU A 762 35.71 -11.01 4.41
CA GLU A 762 37.16 -10.78 4.40
C GLU A 762 37.56 -9.56 5.24
N ALA A 763 38.84 -9.51 5.66
CA ALA A 763 39.38 -8.36 6.36
C ALA A 763 39.51 -7.15 5.41
N GLY A 764 38.95 -6.01 5.80
CA GLY A 764 38.96 -4.80 4.99
C GLY A 764 38.98 -3.50 5.81
N PRO A 765 39.17 -2.33 5.17
CA PRO A 765 39.34 -1.05 5.86
C PRO A 765 38.14 -0.63 6.74
N PHE A 766 36.94 -1.13 6.40
CA PHE A 766 35.69 -0.87 7.14
C PHE A 766 35.27 -2.04 8.04
N VAL A 767 36.00 -3.16 8.02
CA VAL A 767 35.74 -4.34 8.86
C VAL A 767 36.51 -4.19 10.16
N PHE A 768 35.96 -3.40 11.08
CA PHE A 768 36.62 -3.08 12.35
C PHE A 768 36.69 -4.29 13.30
N PRO A 769 37.69 -4.34 14.19
CA PRO A 769 37.74 -5.34 15.26
C PRO A 769 36.45 -5.32 16.11
N PRO A 770 35.86 -6.49 16.43
CA PRO A 770 34.58 -6.55 17.16
C PRO A 770 34.58 -5.81 18.50
N ARG A 771 35.69 -5.84 19.26
CA ARG A 771 35.82 -5.11 20.53
C ARG A 771 35.73 -3.61 20.35
N LEU A 772 36.42 -3.08 19.35
CA LEU A 772 36.41 -1.65 19.04
C LEU A 772 35.00 -1.13 18.70
N VAL A 773 34.22 -1.93 17.98
CA VAL A 773 32.82 -1.61 17.67
C VAL A 773 31.93 -1.70 18.91
N CYS A 774 32.13 -2.74 19.74
CA CYS A 774 31.40 -2.93 20.99
C CYS A 774 31.62 -1.72 21.92
N ASP A 775 32.87 -1.38 22.18
CA ASP A 775 33.26 -0.26 23.06
C ASP A 775 32.63 1.06 22.57
N TYR A 776 32.69 1.31 21.26
CA TYR A 776 32.10 2.53 20.68
C TYR A 776 30.57 2.61 20.84
N LEU A 777 29.87 1.47 20.67
CA LEU A 777 28.41 1.40 20.84
C LEU A 777 28.02 1.55 22.32
N THR A 778 28.75 0.90 23.24
CA THR A 778 28.43 0.89 24.67
C THR A 778 28.77 2.21 25.37
N GLU A 779 29.68 3.02 24.79
CA GLU A 779 29.92 4.42 25.19
C GLU A 779 28.72 5.36 24.97
N GLN A 780 27.75 4.97 24.13
CA GLN A 780 26.60 5.82 23.81
C GLN A 780 25.58 5.89 24.96
N THR A 781 25.03 7.09 25.15
CA THR A 781 24.12 7.40 26.26
C THR A 781 22.71 7.69 25.75
N PRO A 782 21.66 7.69 26.60
CA PRO A 782 20.33 8.09 26.16
C PRO A 782 20.22 9.56 25.72
N GLN A 783 21.24 10.38 26.00
CA GLN A 783 21.32 11.75 25.48
C GLN A 783 21.82 11.80 24.02
N THR A 784 22.38 10.70 23.50
CA THR A 784 22.81 10.60 22.11
C THR A 784 21.59 10.68 21.19
N PRO A 785 21.58 11.59 20.19
CA PRO A 785 20.49 11.69 19.22
C PRO A 785 20.21 10.35 18.53
N ARG A 786 18.93 9.98 18.43
CA ARG A 786 18.45 8.72 17.85
C ARG A 786 19.21 7.49 18.34
N ILE A 787 19.31 7.34 19.66
CA ILE A 787 19.92 6.17 20.30
C ILE A 787 19.31 4.84 19.83
N GLY A 788 18.02 4.82 19.49
CA GLY A 788 17.35 3.67 18.86
C GLY A 788 18.04 3.17 17.59
N TYR A 789 18.61 4.07 16.77
CA TYR A 789 19.35 3.73 15.57
C TYR A 789 20.69 3.03 15.85
N PHE A 790 21.37 3.39 16.95
CA PHE A 790 22.56 2.68 17.42
C PHE A 790 22.21 1.27 17.90
N VAL A 791 21.07 1.10 18.59
CA VAL A 791 20.59 -0.24 18.96
C VAL A 791 20.29 -1.07 17.71
N ASN A 792 19.70 -0.47 16.66
CA ASN A 792 19.55 -1.14 15.37
C ASN A 792 20.92 -1.49 14.73
N THR A 793 21.92 -0.62 14.83
CA THR A 793 23.30 -0.93 14.41
C THR A 793 23.86 -2.12 15.20
N ALA A 794 23.61 -2.18 16.51
CA ALA A 794 23.98 -3.32 17.34
C ALA A 794 23.23 -4.60 16.93
N CYS A 795 21.98 -4.52 16.47
CA CYS A 795 21.25 -5.64 15.88
C CYS A 795 21.91 -6.19 14.61
N SER A 796 22.42 -5.31 13.74
CA SER A 796 23.17 -5.71 12.53
C SER A 796 24.55 -6.24 12.88
N PHE A 797 25.23 -5.63 13.85
CA PHE A 797 26.52 -6.07 14.36
C PHE A 797 26.44 -7.47 14.98
N LEU A 798 25.46 -7.70 15.87
CA LEU A 798 25.19 -9.03 16.43
C LEU A 798 24.96 -10.06 15.31
N SER A 799 24.36 -9.61 14.19
CA SER A 799 24.14 -10.45 13.04
C SER A 799 25.41 -10.90 12.33
N SER A 800 26.43 -10.04 12.24
CA SER A 800 27.70 -10.33 11.55
C SER A 800 28.67 -11.20 12.35
N LEU A 801 28.51 -11.29 13.68
CA LEU A 801 29.36 -12.10 14.56
C LEU A 801 29.17 -13.63 14.44
N ARG A 802 28.53 -14.15 13.36
CA ARG A 802 28.19 -15.59 13.21
C ARG A 802 29.41 -16.51 13.16
N ASN A 803 30.48 -16.09 12.50
CA ASN A 803 31.58 -16.98 12.09
C ASN A 803 32.85 -16.81 12.95
N LEU A 804 32.77 -16.08 14.06
CA LEU A 804 33.90 -15.80 14.97
C LEU A 804 34.04 -16.86 16.08
N ARG A 805 35.26 -17.09 16.57
CA ARG A 805 35.55 -18.02 17.67
C ARG A 805 34.74 -17.68 18.93
N ARG A 806 34.10 -18.68 19.55
CA ARG A 806 33.09 -18.52 20.63
C ARG A 806 33.50 -17.61 21.80
N GLY A 807 34.73 -17.72 22.30
CA GLY A 807 35.15 -17.07 23.56
C GLY A 807 35.09 -15.54 23.58
N ASP A 808 35.60 -14.86 22.53
CA ASP A 808 35.62 -13.39 22.47
C ASP A 808 34.25 -12.78 22.14
N VAL A 809 33.37 -13.57 21.53
CA VAL A 809 32.06 -13.14 21.08
C VAL A 809 31.05 -13.10 22.24
N ASP A 810 31.19 -14.00 23.21
CA ASP A 810 30.27 -14.10 24.35
C ASP A 810 30.36 -12.88 25.28
N GLU A 811 31.56 -12.32 25.46
CA GLU A 811 31.76 -11.09 26.23
C GLU A 811 31.12 -9.89 25.52
N VAL A 812 31.34 -9.73 24.21
CA VAL A 812 30.73 -8.67 23.39
C VAL A 812 29.20 -8.74 23.44
N ARG A 813 28.63 -9.94 23.30
CA ARG A 813 27.17 -10.15 23.41
C ARG A 813 26.63 -9.73 24.78
N THR A 814 27.33 -10.09 25.84
CA THR A 814 26.92 -9.78 27.22
C THR A 814 26.98 -8.27 27.49
N GLU A 815 27.99 -7.59 26.99
CA GLU A 815 28.15 -6.15 27.16
C GLU A 815 27.07 -5.37 26.39
N LEU A 816 26.83 -5.73 25.13
CA LEU A 816 25.77 -5.13 24.32
C LEU A 816 24.38 -5.38 24.91
N LEU A 817 24.10 -6.59 25.41
CA LEU A 817 22.84 -6.88 26.09
C LEU A 817 22.67 -5.98 27.32
N ARG A 818 23.70 -5.86 28.15
CA ARG A 818 23.65 -4.98 29.33
C ARG A 818 23.39 -3.54 28.94
N TRP A 819 24.04 -3.03 27.89
CA TRP A 819 23.83 -1.68 27.39
C TRP A 819 22.38 -1.47 26.89
N VAL A 820 21.87 -2.34 26.02
CA VAL A 820 20.49 -2.23 25.49
C VAL A 820 19.45 -2.28 26.62
N ILE A 821 19.56 -3.23 27.55
CA ILE A 821 18.62 -3.33 28.67
C ILE A 821 18.72 -2.10 29.58
N THR A 822 19.91 -1.56 29.81
CA THR A 822 20.09 -0.34 30.61
C THR A 822 19.43 0.86 29.95
N LEU A 823 19.45 0.97 28.62
CA LEU A 823 18.72 2.00 27.88
C LEU A 823 17.20 1.83 28.05
N LEU A 824 16.68 0.61 27.92
CA LEU A 824 15.24 0.32 28.11
C LEU A 824 14.78 0.60 29.54
N GLN A 825 15.61 0.34 30.56
CA GLN A 825 15.31 0.64 31.96
C GLN A 825 15.16 2.12 32.26
N GLN A 826 15.79 2.99 31.46
CA GLN A 826 15.72 4.44 31.63
C GLN A 826 14.48 5.07 31.01
N LEU A 827 13.69 4.30 30.24
CA LEU A 827 12.40 4.74 29.70
C LEU A 827 11.31 4.68 30.79
N PRO A 828 10.60 5.79 31.09
CA PRO A 828 9.50 5.78 32.05
C PRO A 828 8.35 4.86 31.60
N GLU A 829 8.00 4.94 30.32
CA GLU A 829 7.01 4.10 29.64
C GLU A 829 7.55 3.68 28.27
N PRO A 830 7.20 2.48 27.75
CA PRO A 830 7.67 2.01 26.45
C PRO A 830 7.29 2.94 25.29
N ASP A 831 6.15 3.64 25.41
CA ASP A 831 5.60 4.50 24.37
C ASP A 831 6.35 5.85 24.24
N ASN A 832 7.27 6.17 25.18
CA ASN A 832 8.04 7.42 25.15
C ASN A 832 9.12 7.44 24.04
N ASP A 833 9.66 6.27 23.67
CA ASP A 833 10.59 6.11 22.55
C ASP A 833 10.29 4.79 21.84
N ILE A 834 9.43 4.89 20.83
CA ILE A 834 8.91 3.76 20.04
C ILE A 834 10.05 3.08 19.27
N GLU A 835 11.02 3.84 18.74
CA GLU A 835 12.16 3.30 17.97
C GLU A 835 13.09 2.48 18.89
N LEU A 836 13.45 3.01 20.05
CA LEU A 836 14.27 2.30 21.03
C LEU A 836 13.55 1.06 21.57
N ALA A 837 12.26 1.17 21.88
CA ALA A 837 11.46 0.04 22.36
C ALA A 837 11.41 -1.10 21.33
N GLN A 838 11.13 -0.78 20.06
CA GLN A 838 11.12 -1.77 18.97
C GLN A 838 12.51 -2.39 18.77
N ASN A 839 13.55 -1.57 18.57
CA ASN A 839 14.90 -2.05 18.29
C ASN A 839 15.49 -2.83 19.47
N GLY A 840 15.16 -2.47 20.71
CA GLY A 840 15.56 -3.21 21.91
C GLY A 840 14.93 -4.60 22.00
N ILE A 841 13.65 -4.73 21.60
CA ILE A 841 13.02 -6.05 21.47
C ILE A 841 13.68 -6.87 20.36
N GLU A 842 13.86 -6.28 19.18
CA GLU A 842 14.48 -6.97 18.05
C GLU A 842 15.91 -7.42 18.35
N PHE A 843 16.70 -6.58 19.05
CA PHE A 843 18.05 -6.93 19.50
C PHE A 843 18.03 -8.19 20.36
N THR A 844 17.19 -8.19 21.40
CA THR A 844 17.09 -9.30 22.35
C THR A 844 16.56 -10.56 21.66
N ASN A 845 15.61 -10.41 20.75
CA ASN A 845 15.07 -11.51 19.94
C ASN A 845 16.16 -12.16 19.06
N ARG A 846 17.02 -11.35 18.41
CA ARG A 846 18.16 -11.83 17.62
C ARG A 846 19.20 -12.55 18.47
N LEU A 847 19.43 -12.09 19.70
CA LEU A 847 20.36 -12.72 20.65
C LEU A 847 19.86 -14.09 21.10
N ILE A 848 18.60 -14.20 21.54
CA ILE A 848 17.99 -15.46 21.98
C ILE A 848 18.00 -16.51 20.88
N SER A 849 17.65 -16.10 19.66
CA SER A 849 17.59 -17.01 18.52
C SER A 849 18.93 -17.69 18.21
N ARG A 850 20.04 -17.07 18.61
CA ARG A 850 21.40 -17.56 18.34
C ARG A 850 21.98 -18.32 19.52
N GLU A 851 21.85 -17.77 20.72
CA GLU A 851 22.44 -18.34 21.92
C GLU A 851 21.49 -18.18 23.12
N PRO A 852 20.46 -19.04 23.22
CA PRO A 852 19.47 -18.92 24.29
C PRO A 852 20.09 -19.09 25.68
N ALA A 853 21.18 -19.87 25.80
CA ALA A 853 21.90 -20.09 27.05
C ALA A 853 22.53 -18.80 27.64
N SER A 854 22.85 -17.81 26.80
CA SER A 854 23.48 -16.55 27.24
C SER A 854 22.59 -15.72 28.18
N LEU A 855 21.26 -15.79 28.02
CA LEU A 855 20.30 -15.08 28.87
C LEU A 855 20.11 -15.69 30.25
N PHE A 856 20.38 -17.00 30.39
CA PHE A 856 20.21 -17.75 31.63
C PHE A 856 21.49 -17.85 32.46
N ARG A 857 22.56 -17.18 32.02
CA ARG A 857 23.76 -17.00 32.84
C ARG A 857 23.43 -16.22 34.12
N PRO A 858 24.00 -16.60 35.28
CA PRO A 858 23.74 -15.91 36.56
C PRO A 858 23.90 -14.39 36.48
N ASP A 859 24.90 -13.91 35.72
CA ASP A 859 25.21 -12.48 35.56
C ASP A 859 24.16 -11.70 34.75
N CYS A 860 23.32 -12.39 33.98
CA CYS A 860 22.34 -11.81 33.06
C CYS A 860 20.88 -11.94 33.57
N LEU A 861 20.61 -12.79 34.57
CA LEU A 861 19.25 -13.09 35.03
C LEU A 861 18.42 -11.84 35.41
N PRO A 862 18.95 -10.82 36.14
CA PRO A 862 18.17 -9.63 36.47
C PRO A 862 17.78 -8.80 35.25
N LEU A 863 18.64 -8.77 34.22
CA LEU A 863 18.39 -8.07 32.97
C LEU A 863 17.28 -8.78 32.17
N THR A 864 17.36 -10.10 32.12
CA THR A 864 16.38 -10.99 31.47
C THR A 864 15.01 -10.89 32.13
N GLU A 865 14.94 -10.87 33.48
CA GLU A 865 13.68 -10.70 34.23
C GLU A 865 12.99 -9.38 33.89
N PHE A 866 13.73 -8.26 33.94
CA PHE A 866 13.22 -6.96 33.53
C PHE A 866 12.67 -6.99 32.10
N PHE A 867 13.44 -7.57 31.17
CA PHE A 867 13.07 -7.58 29.75
C PHE A 867 11.77 -8.34 29.48
N PHE A 868 11.54 -9.50 30.12
CA PHE A 868 10.29 -10.25 29.93
C PHE A 868 9.06 -9.46 30.38
N ILE A 869 9.16 -8.77 31.52
CA ILE A 869 8.08 -7.90 32.00
C ILE A 869 7.90 -6.70 31.07
N TYR A 870 9.00 -6.12 30.58
CA TYR A 870 8.98 -5.02 29.61
C TYR A 870 8.29 -5.42 28.29
N ALA A 871 8.60 -6.60 27.74
CA ALA A 871 7.97 -7.14 26.54
C ALA A 871 6.46 -7.39 26.71
N LEU A 872 6.02 -7.84 27.89
CA LEU A 872 4.58 -7.96 28.21
C LEU A 872 3.89 -6.59 28.27
N ARG A 873 4.54 -5.57 28.85
CA ARG A 873 4.01 -4.20 28.88
C ARG A 873 3.83 -3.63 27.47
N ILE A 874 4.77 -3.91 26.56
CA ILE A 874 4.68 -3.50 25.16
C ILE A 874 3.53 -4.22 24.44
N LEU A 875 3.34 -5.51 24.73
CA LEU A 875 2.24 -6.29 24.14
C LEU A 875 0.86 -5.74 24.53
N ASP A 876 0.73 -5.19 25.76
CA ASP A 876 -0.46 -4.48 26.26
C ASP A 876 -0.49 -2.98 25.88
N GLY A 877 0.53 -2.48 25.17
CA GLY A 877 0.67 -1.08 24.76
C GLY A 877 -0.30 -0.65 23.66
N ARG A 878 -0.24 0.63 23.28
CA ARG A 878 -1.12 1.20 22.23
C ARG A 878 -0.48 1.17 20.85
N GLU A 879 0.85 1.23 20.79
CA GLU A 879 1.59 1.38 19.55
C GLU A 879 1.76 0.04 18.79
N PRO A 880 1.36 -0.04 17.51
CA PRO A 880 1.30 -1.31 16.77
C PRO A 880 2.68 -1.89 16.44
N LEU A 881 3.70 -1.05 16.17
CA LEU A 881 5.02 -1.51 15.74
C LEU A 881 5.81 -2.21 16.87
N PRO A 882 6.02 -1.60 18.07
CA PRO A 882 6.61 -2.31 19.21
C PRO A 882 5.79 -3.53 19.63
N LYS A 883 4.45 -3.43 19.58
CA LYS A 883 3.55 -4.56 19.89
C LYS A 883 3.76 -5.74 18.95
N ALA A 884 3.90 -5.49 17.65
CA ALA A 884 4.22 -6.52 16.67
C ALA A 884 5.59 -7.16 16.94
N ALA A 885 6.62 -6.35 17.24
CA ALA A 885 7.93 -6.85 17.64
C ALA A 885 7.87 -7.69 18.93
N ALA A 886 7.08 -7.29 19.92
CA ALA A 886 6.86 -8.05 21.15
C ALA A 886 6.10 -9.36 20.87
N ALA A 887 5.05 -9.35 20.04
CA ALA A 887 4.34 -10.55 19.63
C ALA A 887 5.29 -11.53 18.91
N ASP A 888 6.10 -11.02 17.97
CA ASP A 888 7.09 -11.80 17.25
C ASP A 888 8.15 -12.39 18.21
N PHE A 889 8.60 -11.64 19.23
CA PHE A 889 9.50 -12.15 20.27
C PHE A 889 8.97 -13.42 20.97
N TRP A 890 7.66 -13.47 21.24
CA TRP A 890 7.03 -14.65 21.85
C TRP A 890 6.82 -15.82 20.87
N VAL A 891 6.90 -15.57 19.56
CA VAL A 891 6.56 -16.53 18.48
C VAL A 891 7.76 -17.12 17.75
N ARG A 892 8.80 -16.31 17.53
CA ARG A 892 9.62 -16.40 16.31
C ARG A 892 10.29 -17.76 16.11
N GLN A 893 9.96 -18.37 14.96
CA GLN A 893 10.79 -19.27 14.16
C GLN A 893 11.76 -18.43 13.29
N PRO A 894 12.96 -18.92 12.93
CA PRO A 894 13.91 -18.15 12.12
C PRO A 894 13.26 -17.58 10.82
N PRO A 895 13.73 -16.43 10.31
CA PRO A 895 13.14 -15.78 9.13
C PRO A 895 13.06 -16.73 7.93
N GLN A 896 11.92 -16.70 7.26
CA GLN A 896 11.57 -17.56 6.13
C GLN A 896 12.12 -17.07 4.78
N ASN A 897 13.12 -16.18 4.78
CA ASN A 897 13.70 -15.59 3.56
C ASN A 897 15.10 -16.10 3.18
N ASP A 898 15.71 -17.01 3.95
CA ASP A 898 16.87 -17.76 3.46
C ASP A 898 16.37 -19.08 2.88
N VAL A 899 16.01 -19.07 1.60
CA VAL A 899 15.83 -20.29 0.83
C VAL A 899 17.21 -20.96 0.75
N ILE A 900 17.20 -22.30 0.90
CA ILE A 900 18.35 -23.22 0.89
C ILE A 900 19.04 -23.40 2.27
N PHE A 901 18.47 -24.24 3.15
CA PHE A 901 19.09 -25.50 3.58
C PHE A 901 18.21 -26.22 4.64
N THR A 902 17.77 -27.42 4.30
CA THR A 902 17.27 -28.41 5.25
C THR A 902 18.45 -29.16 5.87
N CYS A 903 18.97 -28.67 6.99
CA CYS A 903 19.80 -29.48 7.89
C CYS A 903 18.99 -29.77 9.16
N ALA A 904 18.73 -31.07 9.39
CA ALA A 904 17.75 -31.60 10.33
C ALA A 904 18.09 -31.47 11.83
N ASP A 905 19.14 -30.71 12.22
CA ASP A 905 19.65 -30.69 13.60
C ASP A 905 19.74 -29.31 14.28
N GLN A 906 19.24 -28.22 13.68
CA GLN A 906 19.04 -26.96 14.40
C GLN A 906 17.65 -26.90 15.04
N VAL A 907 17.59 -27.25 16.33
CA VAL A 907 16.36 -27.17 17.14
C VAL A 907 15.85 -25.73 17.18
N GLN A 908 14.64 -25.54 16.66
CA GLN A 908 13.87 -24.29 16.68
C GLN A 908 13.60 -23.83 18.12
N ALA A 909 14.42 -22.93 18.65
CA ALA A 909 14.31 -22.39 20.00
C ALA A 909 13.69 -20.97 19.99
N THR A 910 12.40 -20.90 20.32
CA THR A 910 11.66 -19.72 20.77
C THR A 910 11.46 -19.84 22.29
N PHE A 911 11.29 -18.76 23.06
CA PHE A 911 11.04 -18.87 24.50
C PHE A 911 9.88 -19.83 24.87
N ILE A 912 8.81 -19.88 24.06
CA ILE A 912 7.66 -20.79 24.25
C ILE A 912 7.96 -22.23 23.75
N THR A 913 8.99 -22.44 22.93
CA THR A 913 9.39 -23.75 22.38
C THR A 913 10.68 -24.32 22.97
N LEU A 914 11.36 -23.58 23.86
CA LEU A 914 12.53 -24.08 24.58
C LEU A 914 12.12 -25.39 25.28
N LYS A 915 12.73 -26.50 24.84
CA LYS A 915 12.52 -27.78 25.50
C LYS A 915 13.09 -27.69 26.92
N PRO A 916 12.38 -28.21 27.93
CA PRO A 916 12.81 -28.16 29.32
C PRO A 916 14.00 -29.11 29.53
N THR A 917 15.19 -28.66 29.19
CA THR A 917 16.44 -29.33 29.58
C THR A 917 17.03 -28.69 30.85
N ASP A 918 16.52 -27.53 31.29
CA ASP A 918 17.05 -26.77 32.42
C ASP A 918 15.91 -26.27 33.34
N ALA A 919 16.02 -26.51 34.65
CA ALA A 919 14.96 -26.25 35.63
C ALA A 919 14.60 -24.75 35.75
N THR A 920 15.53 -23.88 35.37
CA THR A 920 15.38 -22.42 35.34
C THR A 920 14.39 -21.97 34.26
N ILE A 921 14.45 -22.57 33.08
CA ILE A 921 13.56 -22.27 31.95
C ILE A 921 12.13 -22.71 32.27
N ASP A 922 11.98 -23.90 32.86
CA ASP A 922 10.68 -24.41 33.32
C ASP A 922 10.01 -23.49 34.35
N HIS A 923 10.80 -22.97 35.29
CA HIS A 923 10.31 -22.02 36.28
C HIS A 923 9.86 -20.70 35.64
N ALA A 924 10.64 -20.17 34.70
CA ALA A 924 10.32 -18.94 33.97
C ALA A 924 9.04 -19.09 33.12
N ILE A 925 8.90 -20.19 32.36
CA ILE A 925 7.70 -20.48 31.56
C ILE A 925 6.47 -20.62 32.46
N ALA A 926 6.61 -21.27 33.62
CA ALA A 926 5.49 -21.43 34.56
C ALA A 926 4.98 -20.10 35.14
N GLN A 927 5.85 -19.10 35.29
CA GLN A 927 5.50 -17.77 35.80
C GLN A 927 5.00 -16.83 34.68
N LEU A 928 5.67 -16.82 33.52
CA LEU A 928 5.36 -15.91 32.41
C LEU A 928 4.19 -16.37 31.55
N GLY A 929 3.95 -17.69 31.44
CA GLY A 929 2.87 -18.28 30.64
C GLY A 929 1.48 -17.71 30.97
N PRO A 930 1.04 -17.67 32.25
CA PRO A 930 -0.21 -17.03 32.65
C PRO A 930 -0.30 -15.55 32.27
N LEU A 931 0.78 -14.78 32.47
CA LEU A 931 0.80 -13.34 32.18
C LEU A 931 0.70 -13.07 30.67
N LEU A 932 1.40 -13.86 29.85
CA LEU A 932 1.30 -13.78 28.40
C LEU A 932 -0.11 -14.14 27.91
N ALA A 933 -0.72 -15.21 28.44
CA ALA A 933 -2.07 -15.61 28.11
C ALA A 933 -3.08 -14.49 28.42
N GLN A 934 -2.91 -13.83 29.57
CA GLN A 934 -3.72 -12.69 29.97
C GLN A 934 -3.59 -11.51 29.00
N SER A 935 -2.37 -11.12 28.64
CA SER A 935 -2.11 -10.03 27.69
C SER A 935 -2.72 -10.30 26.31
N ILE A 936 -2.53 -11.52 25.78
CA ILE A 936 -3.09 -11.94 24.48
C ILE A 936 -4.63 -11.88 24.52
N ILE A 937 -5.26 -12.44 25.56
CA ILE A 937 -6.72 -12.48 25.67
C ILE A 937 -7.32 -11.09 25.91
N ARG A 938 -6.66 -10.18 26.63
CA ARG A 938 -7.10 -8.78 26.73
C ARG A 938 -7.11 -8.10 25.38
N ASN A 939 -6.04 -8.25 24.61
CA ASN A 939 -5.94 -7.68 23.27
C ASN A 939 -7.03 -8.23 22.34
N ILE A 940 -7.17 -9.56 22.25
CA ILE A 940 -8.20 -10.25 21.45
C ILE A 940 -9.63 -9.94 21.97
N GLY A 941 -9.79 -9.73 23.26
CA GLY A 941 -11.06 -9.38 23.91
C GLY A 941 -11.52 -7.95 23.68
N GLY A 942 -10.74 -7.13 22.97
CA GLY A 942 -11.17 -5.83 22.48
C GLY A 942 -10.18 -4.68 22.66
N ASN A 943 -9.01 -4.89 23.27
CA ASN A 943 -8.01 -3.81 23.40
C ASN A 943 -7.18 -3.59 22.12
N ALA A 944 -7.03 -4.60 21.27
CA ALA A 944 -6.36 -4.47 19.99
C ALA A 944 -7.31 -3.94 18.90
N SER A 945 -6.74 -3.23 17.93
CA SER A 945 -7.34 -2.95 16.64
C SER A 945 -7.49 -4.24 15.81
N ARG A 946 -8.40 -4.23 14.83
CA ARG A 946 -8.63 -5.37 13.93
C ARG A 946 -7.36 -5.76 13.17
N SER A 947 -6.57 -4.78 12.76
CA SER A 947 -5.32 -4.97 11.99
C SER A 947 -4.22 -5.72 12.75
N GLU A 948 -4.24 -5.66 14.09
CA GLU A 948 -3.23 -6.31 14.94
C GLU A 948 -3.54 -7.80 15.24
N LEU A 949 -4.77 -8.25 14.98
CA LEU A 949 -5.23 -9.58 15.40
C LEU A 949 -4.45 -10.73 14.77
N ASP A 950 -3.99 -10.58 13.52
CA ASP A 950 -3.23 -11.63 12.86
C ASP A 950 -1.87 -11.84 13.53
N ARG A 951 -1.18 -10.76 13.90
CA ARG A 951 0.10 -10.82 14.63
C ARG A 951 -0.07 -11.37 16.04
N LEU A 952 -1.15 -10.97 16.74
CA LEU A 952 -1.46 -11.46 18.09
C LEU A 952 -1.97 -12.90 18.12
N SER A 953 -2.46 -13.42 16.98
CA SER A 953 -2.88 -14.82 16.86
C SER A 953 -1.69 -15.78 16.84
N GLU A 954 -0.52 -15.34 16.36
CA GLU A 954 0.67 -16.19 16.30
C GLU A 954 1.18 -16.66 17.70
N PRO A 955 1.35 -15.80 18.71
CA PRO A 955 1.78 -16.27 20.03
C PRO A 955 0.72 -17.17 20.68
N LEU A 956 -0.57 -16.92 20.41
CA LEU A 956 -1.67 -17.80 20.83
C LEU A 956 -1.54 -19.20 20.22
N LYS A 957 -1.31 -19.29 18.90
CA LYS A 957 -1.13 -20.56 18.18
C LYS A 957 0.03 -21.36 18.78
N LYS A 958 1.19 -20.72 18.97
CA LYS A 958 2.39 -21.35 19.53
C LYS A 958 2.20 -21.79 20.99
N MET A 959 1.50 -21.00 21.79
CA MET A 959 1.17 -21.36 23.17
C MET A 959 0.31 -22.63 23.20
N VAL A 960 -0.75 -22.69 22.40
CA VAL A 960 -1.68 -23.84 22.37
C VAL A 960 -1.04 -25.10 21.78
N SER A 961 -0.16 -24.95 20.78
CA SER A 961 0.49 -26.11 20.15
C SER A 961 1.57 -26.73 21.04
N ASN A 962 2.26 -25.92 21.85
CA ASN A 962 3.51 -26.34 22.52
C ASN A 962 3.40 -26.46 24.04
N GLN A 963 2.42 -25.81 24.69
CA GLN A 963 2.34 -25.77 26.16
C GLN A 963 1.14 -26.57 26.68
N ALA A 964 1.40 -27.62 27.46
CA ALA A 964 0.35 -28.47 28.04
C ALA A 964 -0.60 -27.70 28.98
N LYS A 965 -0.10 -26.64 29.63
CA LYS A 965 -0.86 -25.79 30.55
C LYS A 965 -1.63 -24.66 29.85
N ALA A 966 -1.50 -24.49 28.53
CA ALA A 966 -2.13 -23.40 27.77
C ALA A 966 -3.63 -23.29 28.02
N ARG A 967 -4.35 -24.42 28.07
CA ARG A 967 -5.78 -24.45 28.38
C ARG A 967 -6.10 -23.76 29.71
N SER A 968 -5.35 -24.10 30.77
CA SER A 968 -5.57 -23.53 32.10
C SER A 968 -5.26 -22.04 32.17
N TRP A 969 -4.22 -21.59 31.46
CA TRP A 969 -3.84 -20.17 31.43
C TRP A 969 -4.86 -19.33 30.67
N LEU A 970 -5.33 -19.80 29.51
CA LEU A 970 -6.33 -19.10 28.71
C LEU A 970 -7.70 -19.07 29.41
N GLU A 971 -8.07 -20.13 30.12
CA GLU A 971 -9.29 -20.19 30.93
C GLU A 971 -9.27 -19.16 32.07
N GLN A 972 -8.14 -19.04 32.78
CA GLN A 972 -7.93 -18.00 33.79
C GLN A 972 -7.98 -16.60 33.18
N ALA A 973 -7.32 -16.38 32.04
CA ALA A 973 -7.31 -15.10 31.35
C ALA A 973 -8.71 -14.66 30.87
N LEU A 974 -9.54 -15.59 30.40
CA LEU A 974 -10.92 -15.31 29.96
C LEU A 974 -11.88 -14.98 31.12
N SER A 975 -11.60 -15.51 32.31
CA SER A 975 -12.38 -15.28 33.53
C SER A 975 -11.88 -14.11 34.37
N ASP A 976 -10.75 -13.50 33.99
CA ASP A 976 -10.15 -12.39 34.71
C ASP A 976 -11.00 -11.09 34.63
N PRO A 977 -11.13 -10.33 35.74
CA PRO A 977 -11.92 -9.10 35.77
C PRO A 977 -11.38 -7.98 34.87
N SER A 978 -10.12 -8.06 34.44
CA SER A 978 -9.52 -7.12 33.48
C SER A 978 -9.89 -7.41 32.01
N PHE A 979 -10.72 -8.43 31.74
CA PHE A 979 -11.22 -8.70 30.40
C PHE A 979 -12.03 -7.51 29.85
N PRO A 980 -11.71 -6.96 28.66
CA PRO A 980 -12.26 -5.67 28.23
C PRO A 980 -13.77 -5.65 27.92
N SER A 981 -14.32 -6.75 27.39
CA SER A 981 -15.71 -6.79 26.93
C SER A 981 -16.68 -7.27 28.00
N ARG A 982 -17.83 -6.58 28.11
CA ARG A 982 -18.99 -6.98 28.92
C ARG A 982 -20.10 -7.64 28.13
N GLN A 983 -19.94 -7.76 26.80
CA GLN A 983 -20.98 -8.27 25.90
C GLN A 983 -21.00 -9.80 25.83
N LEU A 984 -19.85 -10.44 26.08
CA LEU A 984 -19.70 -11.88 25.96
C LEU A 984 -20.16 -12.63 27.21
N ALA A 985 -21.03 -13.63 27.01
CA ALA A 985 -21.44 -14.54 28.07
C ALA A 985 -20.33 -15.56 28.40
N GLY A 986 -20.43 -16.20 29.57
CA GLY A 986 -19.48 -17.25 29.99
C GLY A 986 -19.42 -18.43 29.01
N ASP A 987 -20.56 -18.80 28.43
CA ASP A 987 -20.66 -19.91 27.48
C ASP A 987 -19.94 -19.60 26.15
N GLU A 988 -20.01 -18.36 25.66
CA GLU A 988 -19.33 -17.94 24.43
C GLU A 988 -17.80 -17.97 24.60
N LYS A 989 -17.31 -17.52 25.77
CA LYS A 989 -15.90 -17.65 26.14
C LYS A 989 -15.46 -19.11 26.21
N ALA A 990 -16.31 -20.00 26.74
CA ALA A 990 -16.02 -21.43 26.79
C ALA A 990 -15.99 -22.09 25.40
N VAL A 991 -16.90 -21.69 24.50
CA VAL A 991 -16.92 -22.13 23.09
C VAL A 991 -15.66 -21.67 22.36
N PHE A 992 -15.26 -20.40 22.53
CA PHE A 992 -14.02 -19.88 21.97
C PHE A 992 -12.80 -20.70 22.43
N LEU A 993 -12.64 -20.90 23.75
CA LEU A 993 -11.55 -21.70 24.30
C LEU A 993 -11.54 -23.12 23.72
N LYS A 994 -12.71 -23.78 23.63
CA LYS A 994 -12.82 -25.12 23.04
C LYS A 994 -12.38 -25.14 21.57
N LYS A 995 -12.80 -24.16 20.76
CA LYS A 995 -12.40 -24.05 19.35
C LYS A 995 -10.88 -23.85 19.20
N ILE A 996 -10.31 -22.92 19.97
CA ILE A 996 -8.87 -22.62 19.93
C ILE A 996 -8.02 -23.83 20.32
N ILE A 997 -8.38 -24.53 21.40
CA ILE A 997 -7.67 -25.74 21.84
C ILE A 997 -7.77 -26.88 20.81
N ASN A 998 -8.92 -27.04 20.17
CA ASN A 998 -9.13 -28.08 19.15
C ASN A 998 -8.33 -27.80 17.87
N LEU A 999 -8.20 -26.54 17.47
CA LEU A 999 -7.45 -26.14 16.27
C LEU A 999 -5.94 -26.33 16.42
N ARG A 1000 -5.42 -26.44 17.66
CA ARG A 1000 -3.99 -26.66 17.95
C ARG A 1000 -3.03 -25.76 17.17
N GLY A 1001 -3.44 -24.51 16.92
CA GLY A 1001 -2.62 -23.53 16.20
C GLY A 1001 -2.74 -23.54 14.66
N ALA A 1002 -3.72 -24.25 14.08
CA ALA A 1002 -3.96 -24.26 12.63
C ALA A 1002 -4.38 -22.88 12.06
N ARG A 1003 -4.35 -22.72 10.72
CA ARG A 1003 -4.73 -21.47 10.03
C ARG A 1003 -6.13 -20.95 10.41
N GLY A 1004 -7.09 -21.86 10.66
CA GLY A 1004 -8.44 -21.51 11.11
C GLY A 1004 -8.50 -20.76 12.46
N THR A 1005 -7.41 -20.72 13.23
CA THR A 1005 -7.33 -19.98 14.50
C THR A 1005 -7.56 -18.49 14.29
N ASN A 1006 -7.05 -17.90 13.19
CA ASN A 1006 -7.21 -16.46 12.93
C ASN A 1006 -8.68 -16.10 12.74
N GLN A 1007 -9.45 -16.94 12.03
CA GLN A 1007 -10.87 -16.69 11.85
C GLN A 1007 -11.61 -16.76 13.18
N VAL A 1008 -11.35 -17.79 14.01
CA VAL A 1008 -11.96 -17.91 15.33
C VAL A 1008 -11.62 -16.72 16.24
N VAL A 1009 -10.39 -16.20 16.17
CA VAL A 1009 -9.97 -14.99 16.90
C VAL A 1009 -10.71 -13.75 16.39
N ARG A 1010 -10.83 -13.57 15.07
CA ARG A 1010 -11.57 -12.44 14.48
C ARG A 1010 -13.05 -12.49 14.83
N ASP A 1011 -13.69 -13.65 14.73
CA ASP A 1011 -15.09 -13.85 15.10
C ASP A 1011 -15.32 -13.52 16.59
N PHE A 1012 -14.41 -13.97 17.45
CA PHE A 1012 -14.49 -13.71 18.88
C PHE A 1012 -14.26 -12.22 19.21
N TRP A 1013 -13.30 -11.56 18.56
CA TRP A 1013 -13.07 -10.12 18.71
C TRP A 1013 -14.29 -9.30 18.23
N LEU A 1014 -14.91 -9.69 17.12
CA LEU A 1014 -16.15 -9.09 16.62
C LEU A 1014 -17.28 -9.24 17.63
N ALA A 1015 -17.46 -10.43 18.18
CA ALA A 1015 -18.43 -10.67 19.24
C ALA A 1015 -18.12 -9.89 20.53
N ALA A 1016 -16.83 -9.69 20.85
CA ALA A 1016 -16.40 -8.93 22.01
C ALA A 1016 -16.66 -7.42 21.89
N ARG A 1017 -16.46 -6.82 20.72
CA ARG A 1017 -16.71 -5.40 20.48
C ARG A 1017 -18.15 -5.08 20.06
N GLY A 1018 -18.85 -6.05 19.50
CA GLY A 1018 -20.24 -5.95 19.03
C GLY A 1018 -20.33 -5.73 17.52
N SER A 1019 -21.45 -6.14 16.93
CA SER A 1019 -21.73 -6.09 15.48
C SER A 1019 -21.68 -4.68 14.88
N ASN A 1020 -21.72 -3.62 15.69
CA ASN A 1020 -21.54 -2.23 15.28
C ASN A 1020 -20.11 -1.91 14.81
N PHE A 1021 -19.13 -2.80 15.03
CA PHE A 1021 -17.76 -2.68 14.53
C PHE A 1021 -17.47 -3.54 13.29
N ALA A 1022 -18.45 -4.26 12.76
CA ALA A 1022 -18.38 -4.76 11.38
C ALA A 1022 -18.31 -3.60 10.36
N TYR A 1023 -18.68 -2.39 10.80
CA TYR A 1023 -18.82 -1.15 10.04
C TYR A 1023 -17.53 -0.32 9.86
N ALA A 1024 -16.39 -0.74 10.42
CA ALA A 1024 -15.10 -0.11 10.19
C ALA A 1024 -14.17 -1.10 9.48
N SER A 1025 -14.33 -1.16 8.16
CA SER A 1025 -13.31 -1.60 7.21
C SER A 1025 -12.71 -0.37 6.55
#